data_AF-A0A0D9XMD7-F1
#
_entry.id   AF-A0A0D9XMD7-F1
#
_cell.length_a   1.000
_cell.length_b   1.000
_cell.length_c   1.000
_cell.angle_alpha   90.00
_cell.angle_beta   90.00
_cell.angle_gamma   90.00
#
_symmetry.space_group_name_H-M   'P 1'
#
loop_
_entity.id
_entity.type
_entity.pdbx_description
1 polymer ?
#
loop_
_entity_poly.entity_id
_entity_poly.type
_entity_poly.pdbx_seq_one_letter_code
_entity_poly.pdbx_strand_id
1 'polypeptide(L)'
;MSENRQSIDAYSSETNSLALCLFEFMAKAVGAKPELLVGIFEDQLRGIRMAYYPPCRQADKVMGISPHTDVVGLTLLLQINDVQGLQIKRDGKWFSVDAPNNAIIANIGDTLEILSNGKFRSVEHRAVIHPNKERISASLFHYPCENMMISPLPEFVKDDKVKYKSISYHDFMKQFFTQQLDGRNRGNHNKQCASSNLEKIKIIMSLPVPNVQELAWTCNRLDRQIPERYVRPEAGTGEVVSGCDINAAIPVIDLARLLDPRSSQEECAKLGSACQHWGFFQLINHGVPDEVINNMREDLIEFFRLPLEAKEAYAKPIDKLEGYGQHFVVSEKQKLDWGDLLYLRLRPTESRDMSLWPAHPPSFRGPPQTLRANYYPQCRQAGKVLGLSPHCDSGGLTLLLQMNNVQGLQIRKGGKWLAVDALDDAFIVNVGDTLEILSNGRYKSIEHGATVHPEKERISAALFHHVSPNSIVGPLPELVKDGGKPLYKMVHEDFMKRFVSAKLDGRANELAQTCNRPYQEIPERYIRPEVGTDEIISGHDINSAIPVIDLAKLLDPQSSQEECAKLGSACQHWGFFQLINHGVPDEVINDVREDLTEFFRLPLETKQAYAKPTDKFEGYGQHFVVSERQKLDWGDLLHLRLRPTESRDMSFWPAHPPSFRNSMERYSSETAKLARCLFEFLAMDMGVDPESLLEIFRGQPQTMRANYYPPCRQADKVLGLSPHCDATSLTLLLQVNDVQGLQIRKDGKWLAVNALDGAFIINIGDMLEVLSNGRYRSIEHRAMVNPEKERISAAVFHQACRKATIGPLPELVMNNGGKPLYKSMGYEDFMKRFFSAKLDGRANVEGLRIQNSRGLATDLTSRYLRGTSGQIEAGAGEVISGCDINAAIPIIDLAKLLDPQLSQDECAKRGSACQHWGFFQLINHSVPDKVINDMREDLTEFFRLPLETKQAYAKPTDKFEGYGQHFVVSEKQKLDWGDLLHLRLRPTESRDMSFWPAHPQSSRYSSETATVANCLLKFLAKDMGVDPESLLDIFGGQPQTLRANYYPPCRQAGKVLGLSPHCDSGGLTLLLQVNNVQGLQIRKDGNWLAVNALDDAIIVNVGDTLEILSNGRYKSIEHRAVVHPEKERISAAVFHHVSGNSTVGPLPELVKDGGKPVYKSMAHEDFMKRFFSDKLDGRANVDGLRI
;
A
#
# COMPACT_ATOMS: atom_id res chain seq x y z
N MET A 1 0.62 35.53 -11.99
CA MET A 1 1.61 34.47 -11.66
C MET A 1 2.06 34.58 -10.20
N SER A 2 1.15 34.80 -9.24
CA SER A 2 1.49 34.95 -7.80
C SER A 2 0.53 34.21 -6.86
N GLU A 3 -0.37 33.36 -7.36
CA GLU A 3 -1.41 32.75 -6.52
C GLU A 3 -1.44 31.24 -6.76
N ASN A 4 -0.71 30.51 -5.91
CA ASN A 4 -0.98 29.14 -5.45
C ASN A 4 0.30 28.52 -4.88
N ARG A 5 0.62 28.83 -3.63
CA ARG A 5 1.60 28.06 -2.86
C ARG A 5 0.93 27.47 -1.62
N GLN A 6 1.27 26.22 -1.33
CA GLN A 6 0.87 25.55 -0.10
C GLN A 6 1.54 26.26 1.09
N SER A 7 0.79 26.91 1.97
CA SER A 7 1.36 27.80 3.00
C SER A 7 2.22 27.07 4.01
N ILE A 8 1.76 25.89 4.46
CA ILE A 8 2.52 25.03 5.39
C ILE A 8 3.83 24.54 4.74
N ASP A 9 3.79 24.10 3.49
CA ASP A 9 4.97 23.57 2.80
C ASP A 9 5.95 24.67 2.42
N ALA A 10 5.48 25.83 1.97
CA ALA A 10 6.31 27.01 1.74
C ALA A 10 6.98 27.45 3.04
N TYR A 11 6.22 27.61 4.12
CA TYR A 11 6.75 27.99 5.43
C TYR A 11 7.78 26.97 5.93
N SER A 12 7.48 25.67 5.83
CA SER A 12 8.40 24.60 6.24
C SER A 12 9.69 24.57 5.41
N SER A 13 9.63 24.87 4.12
CA SER A 13 10.79 24.87 3.25
C SER A 13 11.73 26.02 3.59
N GLU A 14 11.19 27.25 3.68
CA GLU A 14 11.98 28.45 3.98
C GLU A 14 12.60 28.38 5.39
N THR A 15 11.84 27.90 6.38
CA THR A 15 12.35 27.78 7.75
C THR A 15 13.32 26.62 7.93
N ASN A 16 13.31 25.60 7.07
CA ASN A 16 14.33 24.55 7.08
C ASN A 16 15.69 25.10 6.63
N SER A 17 15.72 25.89 5.55
CA SER A 17 16.94 26.57 5.11
C SER A 17 17.50 27.48 6.21
N LEU A 18 16.61 28.20 6.91
CA LEU A 18 16.97 28.98 8.09
C LEU A 18 17.57 28.12 9.21
N ALA A 19 16.96 26.98 9.55
CA ALA A 19 17.44 26.09 10.60
C ALA A 19 18.83 25.51 10.30
N LEU A 20 19.08 25.06 9.07
CA LEU A 20 20.38 24.52 8.66
C LEU A 20 21.46 25.60 8.75
N CYS A 21 21.15 26.83 8.31
CA CYS A 21 22.03 27.98 8.45
C CYS A 21 22.36 28.27 9.94
N LEU A 22 21.35 28.22 10.81
CA LEU A 22 21.56 28.39 12.26
C LEU A 22 22.44 27.29 12.83
N PHE A 23 22.24 26.02 12.48
CA PHE A 23 23.09 24.93 12.97
C PHE A 23 24.56 25.13 12.60
N GLU A 24 24.83 25.57 11.37
CA GLU A 24 26.18 25.92 10.92
C GLU A 24 26.80 27.04 11.78
N PHE A 25 26.10 28.16 11.96
CA PHE A 25 26.61 29.28 12.76
C PHE A 25 26.70 28.97 14.25
N MET A 26 25.77 28.18 14.79
CA MET A 26 25.82 27.70 16.17
C MET A 26 27.06 26.84 16.40
N ALA A 27 27.38 25.92 15.50
CA ALA A 27 28.60 25.12 15.59
C ALA A 27 29.86 26.00 15.54
N LYS A 28 29.91 26.95 14.59
CA LYS A 28 31.03 27.92 14.48
C LYS A 28 31.21 28.75 15.75
N ALA A 29 30.10 29.22 16.35
CA ALA A 29 30.12 30.10 17.52
C ALA A 29 30.76 29.45 18.76
N VAL A 30 30.82 28.13 18.81
CA VAL A 30 31.45 27.36 19.90
C VAL A 30 32.71 26.62 19.46
N GLY A 31 33.27 26.97 18.30
CA GLY A 31 34.54 26.44 17.79
C GLY A 31 34.45 25.01 17.21
N ALA A 32 33.25 24.52 16.89
CA ALA A 32 33.05 23.24 16.21
C ALA A 32 32.98 23.41 14.69
N LYS A 33 33.12 22.29 13.98
CA LYS A 33 32.99 22.26 12.52
C LYS A 33 31.54 22.57 12.12
N PRO A 34 31.31 23.44 11.12
CA PRO A 34 29.97 23.82 10.65
C PRO A 34 29.06 22.62 10.34
N GLU A 35 29.62 21.60 9.70
CA GLU A 35 28.89 20.46 9.14
C GLU A 35 28.41 19.49 10.22
N LEU A 36 28.96 19.59 11.44
CA LEU A 36 28.72 18.64 12.53
C LEU A 36 27.25 18.59 12.95
N LEU A 37 26.63 19.76 13.12
CA LEU A 37 25.22 19.84 13.52
C LEU A 37 24.29 19.70 12.31
N VAL A 38 24.69 20.23 11.15
CA VAL A 38 23.90 20.15 9.91
C VAL A 38 23.62 18.70 9.56
N GLY A 39 24.65 17.84 9.52
CA GLY A 39 24.47 16.42 9.16
C GLY A 39 23.61 15.60 10.13
N ILE A 40 23.34 16.09 11.35
CA ILE A 40 22.47 15.42 12.32
C ILE A 40 20.98 15.73 12.04
N PHE A 41 20.67 16.93 11.57
CA PHE A 41 19.30 17.43 11.43
C PHE A 41 18.85 17.62 9.98
N GLU A 42 19.77 17.54 9.02
CA GLU A 42 19.47 17.56 7.59
C GLU A 42 18.65 16.32 7.18
N ASP A 43 17.60 16.56 6.39
CA ASP A 43 16.65 15.56 5.89
C ASP A 43 15.97 14.67 6.95
N GLN A 44 15.97 15.11 8.21
CA GLN A 44 15.32 14.40 9.31
C GLN A 44 13.82 14.72 9.44
N LEU A 45 13.17 13.96 10.32
CA LEU A 45 11.78 14.14 10.72
C LEU A 45 11.53 15.60 11.13
N ARG A 46 10.47 16.20 10.58
CA ARG A 46 9.98 17.53 10.99
C ARG A 46 8.50 17.46 11.29
N GLY A 47 8.11 18.09 12.38
CA GLY A 47 6.72 18.25 12.78
C GLY A 47 6.41 19.70 13.07
N ILE A 48 5.15 20.08 12.91
CA ILE A 48 4.67 21.42 13.25
C ILE A 48 3.52 21.32 14.25
N ARG A 49 3.59 22.12 15.32
CA ARG A 49 2.50 22.33 16.28
C ARG A 49 1.93 23.71 16.08
N MET A 50 0.68 23.76 15.69
CA MET A 50 -0.10 24.98 15.58
C MET A 50 -1.00 25.05 16.81
N ALA A 51 -0.77 26.00 17.70
CA ALA A 51 -1.43 26.09 19.00
C ALA A 51 -2.34 27.32 19.08
N TYR A 52 -3.52 27.11 19.65
CA TYR A 52 -4.54 28.11 19.91
C TYR A 52 -4.86 28.15 21.41
N TYR A 53 -4.57 29.29 22.03
CA TYR A 53 -4.79 29.53 23.45
C TYR A 53 -5.97 30.49 23.61
N PRO A 54 -7.19 30.00 23.94
CA PRO A 54 -8.35 30.85 24.11
C PRO A 54 -8.23 31.73 25.37
N PRO A 55 -8.83 32.94 25.36
CA PRO A 55 -8.83 33.80 26.53
C PRO A 55 -9.59 33.19 27.70
N CYS A 56 -9.20 33.54 28.93
CA CYS A 56 -9.88 33.12 30.14
C CYS A 56 -9.92 34.27 31.16
N ARG A 57 -11.12 34.68 31.61
CA ARG A 57 -11.26 35.75 32.63
C ARG A 57 -10.54 35.43 33.94
N GLN A 58 -10.33 34.15 34.22
CA GLN A 58 -9.59 33.62 35.37
C GLN A 58 -8.21 33.11 34.93
N ALA A 59 -7.50 33.90 34.11
CA ALA A 59 -6.20 33.54 33.53
C ALA A 59 -5.14 33.18 34.58
N ASP A 60 -5.25 33.72 35.79
CA ASP A 60 -4.40 33.43 36.95
C ASP A 60 -4.56 32.00 37.49
N LYS A 61 -5.55 31.25 37.02
CA LYS A 61 -5.85 29.86 37.43
C LYS A 61 -5.53 28.82 36.37
N VAL A 62 -5.19 29.21 35.15
CA VAL A 62 -4.99 28.28 34.03
C VAL A 62 -3.66 28.53 33.33
N MET A 63 -3.05 27.48 32.81
CA MET A 63 -1.81 27.56 32.02
C MET A 63 -2.10 27.19 30.58
N GLY A 64 -1.64 27.99 29.63
CA GLY A 64 -1.81 27.68 28.20
C GLY A 64 -0.99 26.47 27.79
N ILE A 65 0.28 26.44 28.18
CA ILE A 65 1.10 25.22 28.20
C ILE A 65 1.92 25.19 29.47
N SER A 66 1.94 24.04 30.13
CA SER A 66 2.68 23.86 31.39
C SER A 66 4.21 24.01 31.18
N PRO A 67 4.97 24.37 32.23
CA PRO A 67 6.43 24.47 32.15
C PRO A 67 7.10 23.19 31.62
N HIS A 68 7.81 23.28 30.49
CA HIS A 68 8.47 22.16 29.83
C HIS A 68 9.78 22.56 29.12
N THR A 69 10.55 21.56 28.70
CA THR A 69 11.65 21.69 27.73
C THR A 69 11.28 20.90 26.47
N ASP A 70 11.89 21.24 25.34
CA ASP A 70 11.66 20.54 24.08
C ASP A 70 12.65 19.38 23.93
N VAL A 71 12.18 18.20 23.52
CA VAL A 71 13.03 17.00 23.29
C VAL A 71 13.86 17.06 22.01
N VAL A 72 13.61 18.03 21.15
CA VAL A 72 14.20 18.09 19.80
C VAL A 72 15.56 18.78 19.80
N GLY A 73 16.17 18.96 18.64
CA GLY A 73 17.40 19.74 18.53
C GLY A 73 17.13 21.24 18.60
N LEU A 74 16.23 21.72 17.74
CA LEU A 74 15.88 23.12 17.61
C LEU A 74 14.38 23.27 17.32
N THR A 75 13.74 24.20 18.02
CA THR A 75 12.37 24.62 17.74
C THR A 75 12.37 26.05 17.20
N LEU A 76 11.72 26.27 16.06
CA LEU A 76 11.49 27.59 15.49
C LEU A 76 10.02 27.96 15.66
N LEU A 77 9.73 28.99 16.45
CA LEU A 77 8.39 29.42 16.82
C LEU A 77 8.06 30.77 16.16
N LEU A 78 7.01 30.78 15.35
CA LEU A 78 6.39 31.97 14.80
C LEU A 78 5.14 32.32 15.62
N GLN A 79 5.11 33.55 16.12
CA GLN A 79 3.94 34.10 16.76
C GLN A 79 3.01 34.71 15.71
N ILE A 80 1.77 34.22 15.66
CA ILE A 80 0.80 34.53 14.60
C ILE A 80 0.10 35.87 14.89
N ASN A 81 -0.23 36.15 16.14
CA ASN A 81 -0.85 37.40 16.57
C ASN A 81 -0.05 38.12 17.66
N ASP A 82 -0.33 39.40 17.90
CA ASP A 82 0.42 40.30 18.80
C ASP A 82 0.17 40.05 20.30
N VAL A 83 -0.38 38.89 20.66
CA VAL A 83 -0.78 38.56 22.04
C VAL A 83 0.38 37.89 22.78
N GLN A 84 0.94 38.62 23.74
CA GLN A 84 2.02 38.12 24.60
C GLN A 84 1.56 36.96 25.47
N GLY A 85 2.52 36.16 25.95
CA GLY A 85 2.23 35.04 26.86
C GLY A 85 3.31 33.97 26.93
N LEU A 86 4.30 33.98 26.04
CA LEU A 86 5.44 33.08 26.13
C LEU A 86 6.39 33.58 27.23
N GLN A 87 6.83 32.66 28.11
CA GLN A 87 7.75 32.95 29.20
C GLN A 87 8.82 31.86 29.27
N ILE A 88 10.06 32.25 29.53
CA ILE A 88 11.19 31.34 29.73
C ILE A 88 11.72 31.47 31.16
N LYS A 89 12.23 30.38 31.72
CA LYS A 89 12.76 30.35 33.08
C LYS A 89 14.27 30.43 33.06
N ARG A 90 14.80 31.39 33.80
CA ARG A 90 16.23 31.58 33.98
C ARG A 90 16.52 32.02 35.41
N ASP A 91 17.54 31.41 36.01
CA ASP A 91 18.05 31.77 37.35
C ASP A 91 16.93 31.85 38.42
N GLY A 92 15.95 30.96 38.30
CA GLY A 92 14.79 30.88 39.21
C GLY A 92 13.64 31.84 38.91
N LYS A 93 13.81 32.78 37.97
CA LYS A 93 12.81 33.78 37.58
C LYS A 93 12.22 33.50 36.20
N TRP A 94 11.01 34.00 35.95
CA TRP A 94 10.37 33.94 34.64
C TRP A 94 10.63 35.24 33.87
N PHE A 95 10.98 35.13 32.60
CA PHE A 95 11.20 36.27 31.70
C PHE A 95 10.18 36.20 30.57
N SER A 96 9.49 37.31 30.32
CA SER A 96 8.56 37.42 29.19
C SER A 96 9.33 37.48 27.86
N VAL A 97 8.77 36.84 26.84
CA VAL A 97 9.32 36.89 25.47
C VAL A 97 8.53 37.88 24.64
N ASP A 98 8.99 39.13 24.59
CA ASP A 98 8.40 40.20 23.80
C ASP A 98 9.04 40.23 22.40
N ALA A 99 8.47 39.47 21.46
CA ALA A 99 9.00 39.35 20.11
C ALA A 99 8.59 40.53 19.19
N PRO A 100 9.54 41.15 18.45
CA PRO A 100 9.23 42.07 17.37
C PRO A 100 8.33 41.44 16.31
N ASN A 101 7.57 42.28 15.60
CA ASN A 101 6.75 41.81 14.48
C ASN A 101 7.60 41.05 13.45
N ASN A 102 7.08 39.89 13.01
CA ASN A 102 7.71 38.93 12.11
C ASN A 102 9.00 38.27 12.63
N ALA A 103 9.44 38.51 13.87
CA ALA A 103 10.58 37.78 14.41
C ALA A 103 10.26 36.29 14.62
N ILE A 104 11.24 35.42 14.35
CA ILE A 104 11.17 33.99 14.65
C ILE A 104 11.89 33.72 15.95
N ILE A 105 11.23 33.05 16.89
CA ILE A 105 11.81 32.70 18.19
C ILE A 105 12.47 31.33 18.07
N ALA A 106 13.77 31.24 18.34
CA ALA A 106 14.51 29.99 18.36
C ALA A 106 14.68 29.48 19.79
N ASN A 107 14.36 28.20 20.01
CA ASN A 107 14.54 27.50 21.27
C ASN A 107 15.44 26.27 21.07
N ILE A 108 16.46 26.14 21.91
CA ILE A 108 17.37 24.99 21.95
C ILE A 108 16.73 23.88 22.78
N GLY A 109 16.63 22.68 22.20
CA GLY A 109 16.06 21.53 22.89
C GLY A 109 17.10 20.64 23.59
N ASP A 110 16.59 19.71 24.39
CA ASP A 110 17.34 18.80 25.26
C ASP A 110 18.33 17.94 24.44
N THR A 111 17.99 17.56 23.21
CA THR A 111 18.89 16.79 22.33
C THR A 111 20.16 17.58 22.03
N LEU A 112 20.02 18.86 21.68
CA LEU A 112 21.16 19.69 21.32
C LEU A 112 22.01 20.05 22.54
N GLU A 113 21.39 20.16 23.73
CA GLU A 113 22.13 20.26 25.00
C GLU A 113 23.00 19.02 25.26
N ILE A 114 22.44 17.82 25.09
CA ILE A 114 23.16 16.55 25.26
C ILE A 114 24.33 16.44 24.28
N LEU A 115 24.06 16.66 22.98
CA LEU A 115 25.08 16.59 21.91
C LEU A 115 26.23 17.57 22.16
N SER A 116 25.93 18.76 22.68
CA SER A 116 26.91 19.82 22.94
C SER A 116 27.59 19.74 24.30
N ASN A 117 27.34 18.70 25.08
CA ASN A 117 27.85 18.57 26.45
C ASN A 117 27.47 19.77 27.37
N GLY A 118 26.30 20.36 27.13
CA GLY A 118 25.80 21.52 27.86
C GLY A 118 26.40 22.86 27.43
N LYS A 119 27.06 22.95 26.27
CA LYS A 119 27.46 24.24 25.67
C LYS A 119 26.27 24.98 25.07
N PHE A 120 25.25 24.26 24.61
CA PHE A 120 23.96 24.83 24.25
C PHE A 120 22.97 24.50 25.34
N ARG A 121 22.29 25.51 25.89
CA ARG A 121 21.41 25.35 27.05
C ARG A 121 19.98 25.13 26.60
N SER A 122 19.35 24.06 27.04
CA SER A 122 17.89 23.88 26.98
C SER A 122 17.25 24.54 28.19
N VAL A 123 16.19 25.31 27.98
CA VAL A 123 15.54 26.08 29.05
C VAL A 123 14.05 25.78 29.17
N GLU A 124 13.59 25.77 30.42
CA GLU A 124 12.19 25.57 30.73
C GLU A 124 11.38 26.79 30.26
N HIS A 125 10.30 26.55 29.54
CA HIS A 125 9.43 27.59 29.05
C HIS A 125 7.96 27.20 29.22
N ARG A 126 7.08 28.20 29.23
CA ARG A 126 5.64 28.06 29.42
C ARG A 126 4.88 29.11 28.62
N ALA A 127 3.59 28.89 28.40
CA ALA A 127 2.69 29.91 27.87
C ALA A 127 1.58 30.18 28.88
N VAL A 128 1.40 31.46 29.20
CA VAL A 128 0.31 31.94 30.06
C VAL A 128 -0.87 32.43 29.20
N ILE A 129 -2.06 32.42 29.79
CA ILE A 129 -3.29 32.84 29.11
C ILE A 129 -3.50 34.34 29.28
N HIS A 130 -3.91 35.01 28.20
CA HIS A 130 -4.35 36.39 28.27
C HIS A 130 -5.84 36.45 28.65
N PRO A 131 -6.28 37.38 29.52
CA PRO A 131 -7.66 37.36 30.03
C PRO A 131 -8.74 37.58 28.96
N ASN A 132 -8.43 38.35 27.92
CA ASN A 132 -9.42 38.85 26.96
C ASN A 132 -9.04 38.67 25.48
N LYS A 133 -7.90 38.07 25.17
CA LYS A 133 -7.42 37.89 23.79
C LYS A 133 -6.88 36.48 23.61
N GLU A 134 -7.18 35.85 22.48
CA GLU A 134 -6.59 34.57 22.10
C GLU A 134 -5.13 34.74 21.66
N ARG A 135 -4.29 33.74 21.92
CA ARG A 135 -2.92 33.69 21.40
C ARG A 135 -2.79 32.54 20.40
N ILE A 136 -2.17 32.78 19.26
CA ILE A 136 -1.92 31.76 18.23
C ILE A 136 -0.41 31.70 17.92
N SER A 137 0.14 30.50 17.83
CA SER A 137 1.55 30.29 17.47
C SER A 137 1.77 29.01 16.67
N ALA A 138 2.78 29.01 15.80
CA ALA A 138 3.25 27.84 15.07
C ALA A 138 4.68 27.50 15.49
N SER A 139 4.90 26.29 16.02
CA SER A 139 6.21 25.79 16.42
C SER A 139 6.64 24.68 15.46
N LEU A 140 7.76 24.86 14.77
CA LEU A 140 8.38 23.87 13.90
C LEU A 140 9.52 23.19 14.65
N PHE A 141 9.48 21.85 14.71
CA PHE A 141 10.44 21.04 15.46
C PHE A 141 11.40 20.29 14.54
N HIS A 142 12.70 20.35 14.85
CA HIS A 142 13.77 19.67 14.12
C HIS A 142 14.30 18.49 14.95
N TYR A 143 13.84 17.28 14.59
CA TYR A 143 14.20 16.05 15.28
C TYR A 143 15.52 15.48 14.72
N PRO A 144 16.34 14.80 15.53
CA PRO A 144 17.40 13.94 15.00
C PRO A 144 16.81 12.66 14.38
N CYS A 145 17.64 11.82 13.79
CA CYS A 145 17.24 10.48 13.34
C CYS A 145 16.68 9.64 14.52
N GLU A 146 15.57 8.94 14.31
CA GLU A 146 14.81 8.21 15.36
C GLU A 146 15.65 7.13 16.06
N ASN A 147 16.56 6.49 15.32
CA ASN A 147 17.45 5.45 15.82
C ASN A 147 18.82 5.97 16.30
N MET A 148 19.01 7.29 16.35
CA MET A 148 20.30 7.88 16.74
C MET A 148 20.60 7.63 18.21
N MET A 149 21.84 7.25 18.52
CA MET A 149 22.37 7.33 19.88
C MET A 149 22.78 8.78 20.16
N ILE A 150 22.11 9.43 21.11
CA ILE A 150 22.47 10.78 21.54
C ILE A 150 23.50 10.71 22.66
N SER A 151 24.63 11.38 22.47
CA SER A 151 25.70 11.50 23.45
C SER A 151 26.52 12.76 23.17
N PRO A 152 27.25 13.30 24.16
CA PRO A 152 28.19 14.40 23.94
C PRO A 152 29.13 14.11 22.77
N LEU A 153 29.13 14.98 21.76
CA LEU A 153 29.97 14.81 20.57
C LEU A 153 31.43 15.08 20.93
N PRO A 154 32.39 14.30 20.42
CA PRO A 154 33.81 14.42 20.79
C PRO A 154 34.37 15.85 20.67
N GLU A 155 33.96 16.58 19.63
CA GLU A 155 34.34 17.97 19.37
C GLU A 155 33.96 18.93 20.49
N PHE A 156 32.87 18.64 21.23
CA PHE A 156 32.41 19.46 22.36
C PHE A 156 33.00 19.04 23.70
N VAL A 157 33.75 17.92 23.75
CA VAL A 157 34.27 17.30 24.97
C VAL A 157 35.79 17.39 25.07
N LYS A 158 36.52 17.79 24.02
CA LYS A 158 38.00 17.75 23.96
C LYS A 158 38.74 18.26 25.21
N ASP A 159 38.20 19.27 25.89
CA ASP A 159 38.79 19.87 27.09
C ASP A 159 37.87 19.86 28.33
N ASP A 160 36.71 19.18 28.26
CA ASP A 160 35.65 19.21 29.28
C ASP A 160 35.31 17.81 29.81
N LYS A 161 34.84 17.73 31.05
CA LYS A 161 34.27 16.47 31.59
C LYS A 161 32.95 16.15 30.88
N VAL A 162 32.77 14.90 30.48
CA VAL A 162 31.50 14.37 29.96
C VAL A 162 30.41 14.53 31.02
N LYS A 163 29.35 15.31 30.72
CA LYS A 163 28.23 15.59 31.64
C LYS A 163 27.03 14.66 31.42
N TYR A 164 26.84 14.17 30.20
CA TYR A 164 25.69 13.36 29.79
C TYR A 164 26.12 11.96 29.36
N LYS A 165 25.27 10.95 29.65
CA LYS A 165 25.49 9.56 29.21
C LYS A 165 24.88 9.34 27.83
N SER A 166 25.39 8.35 27.11
CA SER A 166 24.78 7.91 25.85
C SER A 166 23.44 7.24 26.09
N ILE A 167 22.44 7.56 25.28
CA ILE A 167 21.10 6.97 25.29
C ILE A 167 20.56 6.94 23.85
N SER A 168 19.74 5.94 23.49
CA SER A 168 19.05 5.96 22.20
C SER A 168 17.99 7.07 22.19
N TYR A 169 17.80 7.75 21.06
CA TYR A 169 16.80 8.81 20.96
C TYR A 169 15.39 8.24 21.20
N HIS A 170 15.11 7.04 20.72
CA HIS A 170 13.89 6.29 21.03
C HIS A 170 13.65 6.12 22.53
N ASP A 171 14.65 5.67 23.29
CA ASP A 171 14.50 5.48 24.74
C ASP A 171 14.48 6.80 25.50
N PHE A 172 15.18 7.82 25.01
CA PHE A 172 15.07 9.19 25.53
C PHE A 172 13.64 9.72 25.38
N MET A 173 13.02 9.52 24.20
CA MET A 173 11.63 9.88 23.95
C MET A 173 10.67 9.08 24.84
N LYS A 174 10.87 7.77 25.01
CA LYS A 174 10.08 6.95 25.95
C LYS A 174 10.18 7.47 27.39
N GLN A 175 11.39 7.78 27.87
CA GLN A 175 11.60 8.33 29.20
C GLN A 175 10.90 9.67 29.36
N PHE A 176 11.01 10.54 28.36
CA PHE A 176 10.34 11.85 28.38
C PHE A 176 8.82 11.72 28.46
N PHE A 177 8.22 10.87 27.61
CA PHE A 177 6.77 10.67 27.60
C PHE A 177 6.25 9.88 28.80
N THR A 178 7.07 9.07 29.47
CA THR A 178 6.65 8.36 30.69
C THR A 178 6.77 9.22 31.94
N GLN A 179 7.79 10.10 32.02
CA GLN A 179 8.05 10.92 33.21
C GLN A 179 7.28 12.25 33.23
N GLN A 180 6.90 12.81 32.07
CA GLN A 180 6.07 14.03 32.03
C GLN A 180 4.61 13.79 32.47
N LEU A 181 4.19 12.54 32.65
CA LEU A 181 2.83 12.18 33.04
C LEU A 181 2.53 12.40 34.54
N ASP A 182 3.57 12.65 35.36
CA ASP A 182 3.45 12.76 36.83
C ASP A 182 3.96 14.09 37.42
N GLY A 183 4.30 15.11 36.61
CA GLY A 183 4.81 16.40 37.12
C GLY A 183 6.25 16.30 37.66
N ARG A 184 7.07 17.32 37.39
CA ARG A 184 8.54 17.26 37.55
C ARG A 184 9.01 16.89 38.97
N ASN A 185 9.56 15.69 39.12
CA ASN A 185 10.69 15.42 40.03
C ASN A 185 12.00 15.47 39.24
N ARG A 186 12.45 16.66 38.84
CA ARG A 186 13.85 16.87 38.41
C ARG A 186 14.68 17.23 39.63
N GLY A 187 15.15 16.20 40.33
CA GLY A 187 16.18 16.30 41.36
C GLY A 187 17.03 15.03 41.37
N ASN A 188 18.30 15.14 40.97
CA ASN A 188 19.38 14.20 41.31
C ASN A 188 19.30 12.73 40.82
N HIS A 189 19.20 12.40 39.53
CA HIS A 189 19.44 11.01 39.11
C HIS A 189 20.31 10.86 37.86
N ASN A 190 21.62 11.06 38.06
CA ASN A 190 22.64 10.32 37.31
C ASN A 190 23.58 9.49 38.21
N LYS A 191 23.28 9.41 39.53
CA LYS A 191 23.90 8.50 40.49
C LYS A 191 22.87 7.46 40.94
N GLN A 192 23.15 6.19 40.60
CA GLN A 192 22.51 4.93 41.04
C GLN A 192 20.98 4.86 41.07
N CYS A 193 20.41 4.05 40.18
CA CYS A 193 19.34 3.12 40.58
C CYS A 193 19.33 1.91 39.64
N ALA A 194 19.63 0.75 40.21
CA ALA A 194 19.25 -0.54 39.65
C ALA A 194 17.93 -0.93 40.32
N SER A 195 16.87 -1.15 39.54
CA SER A 195 15.78 -2.04 39.95
C SER A 195 14.90 -2.43 38.76
N SER A 196 14.95 -3.72 38.48
CA SER A 196 13.93 -4.59 37.91
C SER A 196 12.48 -4.11 38.09
N ASN A 197 11.78 -3.85 36.97
CA ASN A 197 10.37 -4.20 36.66
C ASN A 197 9.82 -3.31 35.52
N LEU A 198 10.39 -3.42 34.32
CA LEU A 198 9.95 -2.68 33.11
C LEU A 198 9.15 -3.54 32.11
N GLU A 199 8.70 -4.74 32.50
CA GLU A 199 8.10 -5.72 31.57
C GLU A 199 6.61 -5.52 31.22
N LYS A 200 5.94 -4.43 31.61
CA LYS A 200 4.54 -4.20 31.22
C LYS A 200 4.23 -2.72 30.96
N ILE A 201 4.38 -2.27 29.72
CA ILE A 201 3.71 -1.04 29.25
C ILE A 201 2.98 -1.36 27.94
N LYS A 202 1.64 -1.39 28.03
CA LYS A 202 0.69 -1.43 26.92
C LYS A 202 0.84 -0.17 26.07
N ILE A 203 0.52 -0.28 24.78
CA ILE A 203 0.31 0.83 23.81
C ILE A 203 -0.32 2.03 24.54
N ILE A 204 0.40 3.16 24.61
CA ILE A 204 -0.09 4.35 25.32
C ILE A 204 -1.22 4.95 24.46
N MET A 205 -2.42 4.99 25.02
CA MET A 205 -3.65 5.48 24.40
C MET A 205 -4.01 6.84 25.01
N SER A 206 -4.21 7.89 24.20
CA SER A 206 -4.64 9.21 24.67
C SER A 206 -6.15 9.27 24.93
N LEU A 207 -6.57 9.56 26.17
CA LEU A 207 -7.97 9.71 26.54
C LEU A 207 -8.61 10.93 25.84
N PRO A 208 -9.85 10.81 25.32
CA PRO A 208 -10.57 11.94 24.76
C PRO A 208 -10.94 12.93 25.86
N VAL A 209 -10.76 14.22 25.58
CA VAL A 209 -11.12 15.33 26.48
C VAL A 209 -11.76 16.46 25.68
N PRO A 210 -12.68 17.25 26.27
CA PRO A 210 -13.32 18.35 25.56
C PRO A 210 -12.32 19.41 25.08
N ASN A 211 -12.59 20.01 23.92
CA ASN A 211 -11.78 21.09 23.35
C ASN A 211 -11.84 22.34 24.23
N VAL A 212 -10.70 22.97 24.50
CA VAL A 212 -10.61 24.10 25.42
C VAL A 212 -11.26 25.34 24.82
N GLN A 213 -11.30 25.50 23.50
CA GLN A 213 -12.02 26.59 22.84
C GLN A 213 -13.52 26.57 23.18
N GLU A 214 -14.13 25.40 23.30
CA GLU A 214 -15.53 25.23 23.74
C GLU A 214 -15.68 25.50 25.24
N LEU A 215 -14.78 24.95 26.06
CA LEU A 215 -14.77 25.20 27.52
C LEU A 215 -14.62 26.69 27.83
N ALA A 216 -13.70 27.38 27.16
CA ALA A 216 -13.47 28.81 27.33
C ALA A 216 -14.70 29.63 26.92
N TRP A 217 -15.40 29.24 25.85
CA TRP A 217 -16.66 29.89 25.45
C TRP A 217 -17.71 29.78 26.56
N THR A 218 -17.87 28.59 27.16
CA THR A 218 -18.84 28.38 28.26
C THR A 218 -18.42 29.09 29.56
N CYS A 219 -17.16 28.97 29.98
CA CYS A 219 -16.64 29.59 31.20
C CYS A 219 -16.68 31.12 31.14
N ASN A 220 -16.35 31.74 30.01
CA ASN A 220 -16.32 33.20 29.88
C ASN A 220 -17.71 33.84 29.73
N ARG A 221 -18.71 33.13 29.16
CA ARG A 221 -20.06 33.68 28.95
C ARG A 221 -21.04 33.39 30.08
N LEU A 222 -20.93 32.22 30.71
CA LEU A 222 -21.87 31.76 31.74
C LEU A 222 -21.30 31.88 33.15
N ASP A 223 -20.12 32.52 33.31
CA ASP A 223 -19.34 32.62 34.56
C ASP A 223 -19.22 31.27 35.30
N ARG A 224 -19.14 30.18 34.54
CA ARG A 224 -18.98 28.82 35.07
C ARG A 224 -17.56 28.61 35.60
N GLN A 225 -17.45 27.83 36.67
CA GLN A 225 -16.17 27.46 37.26
C GLN A 225 -15.29 26.68 36.26
N ILE A 226 -14.00 27.00 36.21
CA ILE A 226 -13.02 26.24 35.41
C ILE A 226 -12.99 24.79 35.93
N PRO A 227 -13.01 23.77 35.05
CA PRO A 227 -12.93 22.38 35.50
C PRO A 227 -11.62 22.12 36.26
N GLU A 228 -11.70 21.36 37.35
CA GLU A 228 -10.60 21.16 38.30
C GLU A 228 -9.31 20.63 37.63
N ARG A 229 -9.42 19.85 36.54
CA ARG A 229 -8.26 19.35 35.78
C ARG A 229 -7.44 20.44 35.10
N TYR A 230 -8.00 21.62 34.85
CA TYR A 230 -7.30 22.75 34.24
C TYR A 230 -6.78 23.78 35.26
N VAL A 231 -7.22 23.69 36.51
CA VAL A 231 -6.79 24.61 37.58
C VAL A 231 -5.33 24.34 37.95
N ARG A 232 -4.50 25.39 37.84
CA ARG A 232 -3.06 25.46 38.14
C ARG A 232 -2.79 26.55 39.17
N PRO A 233 -2.58 26.20 40.45
CA PRO A 233 -2.20 27.15 41.50
C PRO A 233 -0.94 27.97 41.17
N GLU A 234 -0.05 27.43 40.34
CA GLU A 234 1.20 28.03 39.90
C GLU A 234 1.07 29.01 38.72
N ALA A 235 -0.13 29.15 38.12
CA ALA A 235 -0.33 30.04 36.97
C ALA A 235 -0.17 31.52 37.32
N GLY A 236 -0.60 31.92 38.52
CA GLY A 236 -0.44 33.28 39.04
C GLY A 236 0.82 33.51 39.89
N THR A 237 1.69 32.51 40.09
CA THR A 237 2.84 32.61 40.99
C THR A 237 4.17 32.66 40.24
N GLY A 238 5.08 33.52 40.72
CA GLY A 238 6.42 33.73 40.19
C GLY A 238 6.70 35.19 39.84
N GLU A 239 7.87 35.69 40.25
CA GLU A 239 8.37 36.99 39.83
C GLU A 239 8.66 36.95 38.31
N VAL A 240 7.89 37.73 37.54
CA VAL A 240 8.07 37.86 36.08
C VAL A 240 8.87 39.14 35.82
N VAL A 241 10.06 38.99 35.27
CA VAL A 241 10.90 40.10 34.83
C VAL A 241 10.43 40.54 33.44
N SER A 242 10.06 41.81 33.31
CA SER A 242 9.62 42.41 32.03
C SER A 242 10.79 42.61 31.07
N GLY A 243 10.55 42.42 29.76
CA GLY A 243 11.54 42.63 28.71
C GLY A 243 12.03 44.08 28.55
N CYS A 244 11.41 45.04 29.24
CA CYS A 244 11.83 46.45 29.24
C CYS A 244 13.12 46.72 30.05
N ASP A 245 13.60 45.77 30.85
CA ASP A 245 14.92 45.88 31.49
C ASP A 245 16.01 45.43 30.50
N ILE A 246 16.86 46.37 30.11
CA ILE A 246 17.88 46.19 29.06
C ILE A 246 18.88 45.07 29.38
N ASN A 247 19.05 44.74 30.67
CA ASN A 247 19.92 43.67 31.14
C ASN A 247 19.21 42.30 31.24
N ALA A 248 17.90 42.26 30.97
CA ALA A 248 17.01 41.11 31.10
C ALA A 248 16.26 40.75 29.80
N ALA A 249 16.52 41.47 28.69
CA ALA A 249 15.89 41.21 27.41
C ALA A 249 16.49 39.98 26.72
N ILE A 250 15.63 39.18 26.08
CA ILE A 250 16.05 37.99 25.32
C ILE A 250 16.87 38.43 24.11
N PRO A 251 18.01 37.77 23.82
CA PRO A 251 18.90 38.17 22.73
C PRO A 251 18.19 38.21 21.38
N VAL A 252 18.43 39.28 20.63
CA VAL A 252 18.01 39.42 19.24
C VAL A 252 19.22 39.17 18.34
N ILE A 253 19.12 38.24 17.41
CA ILE A 253 20.16 37.87 16.45
C ILE A 253 19.70 38.30 15.06
N ASP A 254 20.56 39.06 14.36
CA ASP A 254 20.30 39.50 13.00
C ASP A 254 20.98 38.56 12.00
N LEU A 255 20.19 37.80 11.24
CA LEU A 255 20.73 36.83 10.30
C LEU A 255 21.45 37.48 9.12
N ALA A 256 20.99 38.66 8.66
CA ALA A 256 21.67 39.36 7.57
C ALA A 256 23.08 39.79 8.01
N ARG A 257 23.25 40.21 9.28
CA ARG A 257 24.57 40.50 9.86
C ARG A 257 25.43 39.27 10.08
N LEU A 258 24.85 38.10 10.37
CA LEU A 258 25.56 36.82 10.43
C LEU A 258 26.12 36.42 9.05
N LEU A 259 25.36 36.68 7.99
CA LEU A 259 25.73 36.35 6.61
C LEU A 259 26.71 37.36 6.00
N ASP A 260 26.73 38.62 6.47
CA ASP A 260 27.71 39.63 6.02
C ASP A 260 29.10 39.36 6.61
N PRO A 261 30.13 39.07 5.79
CA PRO A 261 31.49 38.84 6.26
C PRO A 261 32.06 39.94 7.16
N ARG A 262 31.61 41.19 7.02
CA ARG A 262 32.09 42.35 7.80
C ARG A 262 31.58 42.40 9.24
N SER A 263 30.40 41.84 9.49
CA SER A 263 29.75 41.81 10.82
C SER A 263 29.59 40.41 11.40
N SER A 264 29.81 39.37 10.59
CA SER A 264 29.56 37.96 10.94
C SER A 264 30.24 37.53 12.24
N GLN A 265 31.47 37.99 12.50
CA GLN A 265 32.21 37.58 13.70
C GLN A 265 31.59 38.11 15.00
N GLU A 266 31.15 39.37 15.01
CA GLU A 266 30.49 40.00 16.17
C GLU A 266 29.12 39.35 16.43
N GLU A 267 28.32 39.20 15.37
CA GLU A 267 26.98 38.62 15.48
C GLU A 267 27.04 37.12 15.82
N CYS A 268 28.05 36.39 15.32
CA CYS A 268 28.28 34.98 15.66
C CYS A 268 28.68 34.80 17.13
N ALA A 269 29.47 35.73 17.70
CA ALA A 269 29.79 35.72 19.13
C ALA A 269 28.53 35.98 19.98
N LYS A 270 27.66 36.89 19.54
CA LYS A 270 26.36 37.16 20.17
C LYS A 270 25.44 35.93 20.13
N LEU A 271 25.39 35.23 18.99
CA LEU A 271 24.67 33.97 18.85
C LEU A 271 25.22 32.90 19.82
N GLY A 272 26.54 32.74 19.90
CA GLY A 272 27.18 31.81 20.84
C GLY A 272 26.81 32.09 22.29
N SER A 273 26.87 33.37 22.70
CA SER A 273 26.44 33.82 24.03
C SER A 273 24.96 33.53 24.30
N ALA A 274 24.08 33.77 23.32
CA ALA A 274 22.67 33.46 23.42
C ALA A 274 22.43 31.96 23.61
N CYS A 275 23.13 31.11 22.85
CA CYS A 275 22.98 29.66 22.95
C CYS A 275 23.49 29.11 24.30
N GLN A 276 24.56 29.69 24.84
CA GLN A 276 25.17 29.26 26.12
C GLN A 276 24.38 29.73 27.34
N HIS A 277 23.94 30.99 27.36
CA HIS A 277 23.40 31.60 28.56
C HIS A 277 21.88 31.64 28.60
N TRP A 278 21.25 31.79 27.43
CA TRP A 278 19.80 31.95 27.31
C TRP A 278 19.09 30.69 26.85
N GLY A 279 19.63 29.96 25.87
CA GLY A 279 18.92 28.84 25.24
C GLY A 279 17.72 29.25 24.37
N PHE A 280 17.38 30.53 24.39
CA PHE A 280 16.33 31.19 23.60
C PHE A 280 16.90 32.47 22.99
N PHE A 281 16.52 32.75 21.75
CA PHE A 281 16.83 34.01 21.09
C PHE A 281 15.81 34.32 20.00
N GLN A 282 15.79 35.57 19.58
CA GLN A 282 14.87 36.10 18.57
C GLN A 282 15.64 36.35 17.28
N LEU A 283 15.08 35.97 16.15
CA LEU A 283 15.70 36.14 14.84
C LEU A 283 14.97 37.23 14.07
N ILE A 284 15.73 38.23 13.62
CA ILE A 284 15.27 39.28 12.70
C ILE A 284 16.06 39.19 11.41
N ASN A 285 15.53 39.79 10.34
CA ASN A 285 16.15 39.76 9.01
C ASN A 285 16.51 38.33 8.57
N HIS A 286 15.66 37.36 8.96
CA HIS A 286 15.92 35.92 8.87
C HIS A 286 15.75 35.35 7.44
N GLY A 287 15.46 36.18 6.45
CA GLY A 287 15.41 35.79 5.03
C GLY A 287 14.14 35.03 4.59
N VAL A 288 13.30 34.57 5.52
CA VAL A 288 11.98 34.01 5.19
C VAL A 288 11.10 35.14 4.63
N PRO A 289 10.51 35.00 3.43
CA PRO A 289 9.72 36.07 2.82
C PRO A 289 8.51 36.46 3.67
N ASP A 290 8.24 37.76 3.79
CA ASP A 290 7.07 38.29 4.52
C ASP A 290 5.75 37.70 3.99
N GLU A 291 5.66 37.48 2.68
CA GLU A 291 4.51 36.83 2.04
C GLU A 291 4.25 35.42 2.61
N VAL A 292 5.30 34.62 2.80
CA VAL A 292 5.20 33.25 3.34
C VAL A 292 4.72 33.30 4.79
N ILE A 293 5.24 34.24 5.59
CA ILE A 293 4.79 34.45 6.97
C ILE A 293 3.33 34.93 7.03
N ASN A 294 2.95 35.85 6.15
CA ASN A 294 1.60 36.40 6.09
C ASN A 294 0.58 35.34 5.67
N ASN A 295 0.88 34.53 4.64
CA ASN A 295 0.02 33.43 4.22
C ASN A 295 -0.17 32.41 5.35
N MET A 296 0.92 31.99 6.00
CA MET A 296 0.84 31.09 7.16
C MET A 296 -0.02 31.68 8.30
N ARG A 297 0.08 33.00 8.52
CA ARG A 297 -0.69 33.71 9.54
C ARG A 297 -2.18 33.73 9.22
N GLU A 298 -2.55 34.12 8.01
CA GLU A 298 -3.94 34.20 7.56
C GLU A 298 -4.61 32.82 7.59
N ASP A 299 -3.94 31.82 7.05
CA ASP A 299 -4.45 30.46 6.97
C ASP A 299 -4.67 29.82 8.34
N LEU A 300 -3.75 30.05 9.29
CA LEU A 300 -3.92 29.55 10.65
C LEU A 300 -5.08 30.21 11.38
N ILE A 301 -5.22 31.52 11.21
CA ILE A 301 -6.34 32.27 11.76
C ILE A 301 -7.66 31.75 11.17
N GLU A 302 -7.71 31.49 9.86
CA GLU A 302 -8.86 30.90 9.19
C GLU A 302 -9.20 29.52 9.76
N PHE A 303 -8.22 28.62 9.85
CA PHE A 303 -8.43 27.27 10.39
C PHE A 303 -9.02 27.30 11.82
N PHE A 304 -8.44 28.08 12.75
CA PHE A 304 -8.93 28.10 14.13
C PHE A 304 -10.29 28.79 14.30
N ARG A 305 -10.71 29.60 13.33
CA ARG A 305 -12.05 30.20 13.26
C ARG A 305 -13.14 29.26 12.74
N LEU A 306 -12.77 28.12 12.15
CA LEU A 306 -13.75 27.12 11.72
C LEU A 306 -14.61 26.64 12.91
N PRO A 307 -15.87 26.23 12.65
CA PRO A 307 -16.70 25.56 13.63
C PRO A 307 -15.99 24.35 14.25
N LEU A 308 -16.35 24.02 15.49
CA LEU A 308 -15.69 22.93 16.20
C LEU A 308 -15.85 21.60 15.48
N GLU A 309 -17.05 21.34 14.95
CA GLU A 309 -17.41 20.12 14.21
C GLU A 309 -16.51 19.94 12.97
N ALA A 310 -16.15 21.04 12.30
CA ALA A 310 -15.27 21.02 11.13
C ALA A 310 -13.81 20.71 11.53
N LYS A 311 -13.37 21.14 12.71
CA LYS A 311 -12.02 20.82 13.23
C LYS A 311 -11.96 19.42 13.83
N GLU A 312 -13.04 18.93 14.43
CA GLU A 312 -13.16 17.57 14.98
C GLU A 312 -13.09 16.47 13.91
N ALA A 313 -13.37 16.79 12.64
CA ALA A 313 -13.08 15.89 11.52
C ALA A 313 -11.60 15.49 11.44
N TYR A 314 -10.70 16.28 12.04
CA TYR A 314 -9.27 16.04 12.11
C TYR A 314 -8.81 15.71 13.53
N ALA A 315 -9.72 15.31 14.42
CA ALA A 315 -9.43 15.02 15.81
C ALA A 315 -8.32 13.96 15.95
N LYS A 316 -7.42 14.18 16.90
CA LYS A 316 -6.31 13.28 17.22
C LYS A 316 -6.82 11.88 17.60
N PRO A 317 -6.51 10.83 16.84
CA PRO A 317 -6.85 9.46 17.21
C PRO A 317 -6.13 9.04 18.50
N ILE A 318 -6.74 8.12 19.23
CA ILE A 318 -6.26 7.65 20.55
C ILE A 318 -4.85 7.04 20.51
N ASP A 319 -4.43 6.50 19.37
CA ASP A 319 -3.16 5.83 19.13
C ASP A 319 -2.17 6.66 18.29
N LYS A 320 -2.49 7.93 17.98
CA LYS A 320 -1.67 8.79 17.12
C LYS A 320 -1.24 10.09 17.80
N LEU A 321 -0.07 10.58 17.40
CA LEU A 321 0.46 11.89 17.83
C LEU A 321 -0.12 13.04 16.99
N GLU A 322 -0.45 12.79 15.72
CA GLU A 322 -0.98 13.76 14.76
C GLU A 322 -2.50 13.99 14.91
N GLY A 323 -2.94 15.20 14.60
CA GLY A 323 -4.35 15.60 14.63
C GLY A 323 -4.65 16.78 15.56
N TYR A 324 -5.92 17.21 15.54
CA TYR A 324 -6.48 18.33 16.29
C TYR A 324 -6.96 17.90 17.69
N GLY A 325 -6.72 18.74 18.70
CA GLY A 325 -7.23 18.54 20.06
C GLY A 325 -6.20 18.89 21.13
N GLN A 326 -6.19 18.13 22.22
CA GLN A 326 -5.28 18.34 23.36
C GLN A 326 -3.89 17.70 23.18
N HIS A 327 -2.95 18.13 24.01
CA HIS A 327 -1.69 17.39 24.21
C HIS A 327 -1.99 16.00 24.80
N PHE A 328 -1.08 15.04 24.64
CA PHE A 328 -1.31 13.62 24.97
C PHE A 328 -1.84 13.43 26.42
N VAL A 329 -3.02 12.80 26.56
CA VAL A 329 -3.71 12.61 27.86
C VAL A 329 -3.70 11.14 28.26
N VAL A 330 -2.94 10.76 29.27
CA VAL A 330 -2.79 9.33 29.64
C VAL A 330 -3.66 8.90 30.82
N SER A 331 -4.23 9.86 31.54
CA SER A 331 -4.92 9.61 32.80
C SER A 331 -6.01 10.64 33.06
N GLU A 332 -7.13 10.18 33.62
CA GLU A 332 -8.22 11.06 34.08
C GLU A 332 -7.79 11.98 35.22
N LYS A 333 -6.73 11.62 35.95
CA LYS A 333 -6.15 12.43 37.03
C LYS A 333 -5.13 13.46 36.53
N GLN A 334 -4.70 13.36 35.28
CA GLN A 334 -3.74 14.28 34.69
C GLN A 334 -4.34 15.69 34.65
N LYS A 335 -3.54 16.63 35.14
CA LYS A 335 -3.77 18.07 35.02
C LYS A 335 -3.51 18.48 33.57
N LEU A 336 -4.45 19.19 32.94
CA LEU A 336 -4.48 19.52 31.50
C LEU A 336 -4.16 20.98 31.24
N ASP A 337 -3.70 21.28 30.03
CA ASP A 337 -3.31 22.62 29.59
C ASP A 337 -4.47 23.33 28.88
N TRP A 338 -4.54 24.65 29.00
CA TRP A 338 -5.61 25.50 28.49
C TRP A 338 -5.32 25.97 27.06
N GLY A 339 -5.26 25.04 26.11
CA GLY A 339 -5.11 25.37 24.70
C GLY A 339 -5.30 24.16 23.79
N ASP A 340 -5.86 24.39 22.61
CA ASP A 340 -6.03 23.35 21.59
C ASP A 340 -4.89 23.44 20.58
N LEU A 341 -4.50 22.32 19.99
CA LEU A 341 -3.43 22.26 18.99
C LEU A 341 -3.80 21.39 17.81
N LEU A 342 -3.20 21.70 16.66
CA LEU A 342 -3.10 20.81 15.50
C LEU A 342 -1.63 20.45 15.35
N TYR A 343 -1.31 19.15 15.46
CA TYR A 343 0.03 18.64 15.21
C TYR A 343 0.05 17.86 13.90
N LEU A 344 0.96 18.22 12.99
CA LEU A 344 1.16 17.55 11.70
C LEU A 344 2.63 17.16 11.52
N ARG A 345 2.86 15.96 10.98
CA ARG A 345 4.18 15.56 10.46
C ARG A 345 4.38 16.19 9.09
N LEU A 346 5.49 16.90 8.89
CA LEU A 346 5.83 17.56 7.62
C LEU A 346 6.81 16.74 6.79
N ARG A 347 7.79 16.09 7.43
CA ARG A 347 8.75 15.21 6.75
C ARG A 347 8.91 13.90 7.53
N PRO A 348 9.19 12.79 6.84
CA PRO A 348 9.18 12.65 5.39
C PRO A 348 7.75 12.73 4.81
N THR A 349 7.61 13.20 3.57
CA THR A 349 6.32 13.52 2.92
C THR A 349 5.41 12.31 2.75
N GLU A 350 6.01 11.16 2.49
CA GLU A 350 5.38 9.86 2.32
C GLU A 350 4.82 9.28 3.63
N SER A 351 5.26 9.81 4.77
CA SER A 351 4.76 9.43 6.11
C SER A 351 3.65 10.36 6.62
N ARG A 352 3.18 11.30 5.78
CA ARG A 352 2.06 12.19 6.09
C ARG A 352 0.74 11.42 6.03
N ASP A 353 -0.02 11.47 7.11
CA ASP A 353 -1.40 10.99 7.09
C ASP A 353 -2.34 12.10 6.59
N MET A 354 -2.58 12.13 5.28
CA MET A 354 -3.39 13.18 4.65
C MET A 354 -4.85 13.21 5.13
N SER A 355 -5.35 12.19 5.83
CA SER A 355 -6.68 12.27 6.46
C SER A 355 -6.71 13.25 7.63
N LEU A 356 -5.57 13.53 8.27
CA LEU A 356 -5.44 14.43 9.43
C LEU A 356 -5.04 15.87 9.04
N TRP A 357 -4.68 16.10 7.77
CA TRP A 357 -4.36 17.43 7.24
C TRP A 357 -5.63 18.19 6.91
N PRO A 358 -5.91 19.40 7.41
CA PRO A 358 -7.17 20.08 7.07
C PRO A 358 -7.30 20.40 5.57
N ALA A 359 -8.49 20.21 5.00
CA ALA A 359 -8.79 20.62 3.63
C ALA A 359 -9.11 22.12 3.51
N HIS A 360 -9.36 22.78 4.65
CA HIS A 360 -9.60 24.20 4.78
C HIS A 360 -8.65 24.78 5.83
N PRO A 361 -7.90 25.87 5.51
CA PRO A 361 -7.89 26.56 4.22
C PRO A 361 -7.28 25.72 3.09
N PRO A 362 -7.69 25.91 1.81
CA PRO A 362 -7.21 25.10 0.68
C PRO A 362 -5.68 25.12 0.49
N SER A 363 -5.06 26.22 0.88
CA SER A 363 -3.61 26.45 0.94
C SER A 363 -2.87 25.45 1.83
N PHE A 364 -3.52 24.75 2.77
CA PHE A 364 -2.87 23.66 3.52
C PHE A 364 -2.57 22.44 2.64
N ARG A 365 -3.30 22.26 1.53
CA ARG A 365 -3.15 21.12 0.61
C ARG A 365 -2.80 21.53 -0.84
N GLY A 366 -2.94 22.80 -1.22
CA GLY A 366 -2.61 23.35 -2.56
C GLY A 366 -3.65 23.04 -3.64
N PRO A 367 -3.64 23.75 -4.80
CA PRO A 367 -4.45 23.34 -5.94
C PRO A 367 -3.89 22.02 -6.52
N PRO A 368 -4.75 21.17 -7.10
CA PRO A 368 -4.28 19.98 -7.79
C PRO A 368 -3.45 20.40 -9.01
N GLN A 369 -2.18 20.00 -9.05
CA GLN A 369 -1.38 19.99 -10.28
C GLN A 369 -1.39 18.57 -10.84
N THR A 370 -1.67 18.46 -12.13
CA THR A 370 -1.58 17.17 -12.82
C THR A 370 -0.38 17.23 -13.74
N LEU A 371 0.58 16.32 -13.59
CA LEU A 371 1.66 16.13 -14.56
C LEU A 371 1.29 14.94 -15.46
N ARG A 372 1.29 15.14 -16.77
CA ARG A 372 1.08 14.09 -17.76
C ARG A 372 2.30 14.02 -18.68
N ALA A 373 3.07 12.96 -18.54
CA ALA A 373 4.07 12.59 -19.54
C ALA A 373 3.36 11.91 -20.72
N ASN A 374 3.58 12.41 -21.93
CA ASN A 374 3.00 11.88 -23.15
C ASN A 374 4.12 11.28 -23.99
N TYR A 375 3.96 10.02 -24.36
CA TYR A 375 4.84 9.30 -25.27
C TYR A 375 4.05 8.93 -26.53
N TYR A 376 4.52 9.41 -27.68
CA TYR A 376 3.93 9.14 -28.99
C TYR A 376 4.90 8.25 -29.77
N PRO A 377 4.57 6.96 -29.98
CA PRO A 377 5.46 6.06 -30.69
C PRO A 377 5.60 6.45 -32.16
N GLN A 378 6.74 6.11 -32.76
CA GLN A 378 6.95 6.28 -34.19
C GLN A 378 6.06 5.33 -35.00
N CYS A 379 5.44 5.86 -36.06
CA CYS A 379 4.52 5.08 -36.89
C CYS A 379 4.72 5.36 -38.38
N ARG A 380 5.20 4.36 -39.14
CA ARG A 380 5.41 4.47 -40.60
C ARG A 380 4.16 4.87 -41.39
N GLN A 381 2.98 4.74 -40.80
CA GLN A 381 1.69 5.19 -41.36
C GLN A 381 1.16 6.46 -40.65
N ALA A 382 2.04 7.38 -40.24
CA ALA A 382 1.70 8.56 -39.45
C ALA A 382 0.50 9.37 -39.99
N GLY A 383 0.30 9.45 -41.31
CA GLY A 383 -0.85 10.11 -41.92
C GLY A 383 -2.21 9.44 -41.69
N LYS A 384 -2.27 8.27 -41.04
CA LYS A 384 -3.50 7.50 -40.77
C LYS A 384 -3.81 7.34 -39.27
N VAL A 385 -2.96 7.86 -38.39
CA VAL A 385 -3.09 7.65 -36.94
C VAL A 385 -2.92 9.00 -36.23
N LEU A 386 -3.85 9.33 -35.34
CA LEU A 386 -3.73 10.50 -34.48
C LEU A 386 -2.89 10.13 -33.25
N GLY A 387 -2.00 11.02 -32.83
CA GLY A 387 -1.26 10.85 -31.58
C GLY A 387 -2.11 11.26 -30.38
N LEU A 388 -2.65 12.48 -30.43
CA LEU A 388 -3.60 13.03 -29.47
C LEU A 388 -4.73 13.70 -30.24
N SER A 389 -5.97 13.33 -29.94
CA SER A 389 -7.15 13.88 -30.62
C SER A 389 -7.32 15.39 -30.36
N PRO A 390 -7.95 16.13 -31.29
CA PRO A 390 -8.32 17.52 -31.09
C PRO A 390 -9.11 17.75 -29.80
N HIS A 391 -8.67 18.67 -28.95
CA HIS A 391 -9.32 19.05 -27.69
C HIS A 391 -8.90 20.46 -27.24
N CYS A 392 -9.59 21.02 -26.25
CA CYS A 392 -9.14 22.17 -25.47
C CYS A 392 -8.77 21.70 -24.06
N ASP A 393 -7.81 22.39 -23.42
CA ASP A 393 -7.49 22.12 -22.03
C ASP A 393 -8.53 22.78 -21.13
N SER A 394 -9.07 22.04 -20.18
CA SER A 394 -10.10 22.57 -19.30
C SER A 394 -9.56 23.41 -18.14
N GLY A 395 -8.27 23.28 -17.83
CA GLY A 395 -7.58 24.01 -16.77
C GLY A 395 -7.41 25.50 -17.08
N GLY A 396 -6.66 26.20 -16.22
CA GLY A 396 -6.29 27.59 -16.49
C GLY A 396 -5.17 27.68 -17.52
N LEU A 397 -4.07 26.97 -17.25
CA LEU A 397 -2.86 27.04 -18.06
C LEU A 397 -2.15 25.69 -18.09
N THR A 398 -1.66 25.30 -19.27
CA THR A 398 -0.85 24.10 -19.44
C THR A 398 0.55 24.52 -19.87
N LEU A 399 1.55 24.04 -19.14
CA LEU A 399 2.96 24.17 -19.53
C LEU A 399 3.41 22.84 -20.12
N LEU A 400 3.64 22.83 -21.43
CA LEU A 400 4.11 21.64 -22.14
C LEU A 400 5.61 21.78 -22.43
N LEU A 401 6.41 20.86 -21.89
CA LEU A 401 7.81 20.70 -22.26
C LEU A 401 7.93 19.63 -23.34
N GLN A 402 8.46 20.00 -24.50
CA GLN A 402 8.86 19.04 -25.52
C GLN A 402 10.23 18.45 -25.13
N MET A 403 10.31 17.15 -24.86
CA MET A 403 11.51 16.56 -24.27
C MET A 403 12.55 16.11 -25.30
N ASN A 404 12.15 15.89 -26.55
CA ASN A 404 13.03 15.30 -27.57
C ASN A 404 12.95 15.95 -28.97
N ASN A 405 12.47 17.19 -29.07
CA ASN A 405 12.44 17.99 -30.30
C ASN A 405 11.85 17.32 -31.55
N VAL A 406 10.92 16.38 -31.37
CA VAL A 406 10.19 15.76 -32.48
C VAL A 406 8.88 16.51 -32.73
N GLN A 407 8.70 17.01 -33.95
CA GLN A 407 7.50 17.70 -34.40
C GLN A 407 6.25 16.81 -34.29
N GLY A 408 5.10 17.43 -34.06
CA GLY A 408 3.83 16.71 -34.05
C GLY A 408 2.68 17.45 -33.39
N LEU A 409 2.95 18.45 -32.54
CA LEU A 409 1.91 19.29 -31.96
C LEU A 409 1.29 20.21 -33.01
N GLN A 410 -0.04 20.31 -33.00
CA GLN A 410 -0.81 21.15 -33.91
C GLN A 410 -1.90 21.91 -33.15
N ILE A 411 -2.16 23.15 -33.58
CA ILE A 411 -3.26 23.97 -33.08
C ILE A 411 -4.22 24.31 -34.21
N ARG A 412 -5.50 24.51 -33.91
CA ARG A 412 -6.50 24.90 -34.90
C ARG A 412 -6.78 26.39 -34.82
N LYS A 413 -6.49 27.12 -35.91
CA LYS A 413 -6.72 28.56 -36.03
C LYS A 413 -7.34 28.90 -37.38
N GLY A 414 -8.45 29.65 -37.38
CA GLY A 414 -9.16 30.02 -38.61
C GLY A 414 -9.66 28.80 -39.41
N GLY A 415 -10.01 27.71 -38.73
CA GLY A 415 -10.46 26.46 -39.35
C GLY A 415 -9.34 25.58 -39.93
N LYS A 416 -8.07 26.01 -39.87
CA LYS A 416 -6.90 25.27 -40.36
C LYS A 416 -6.04 24.76 -39.21
N TRP A 417 -5.43 23.59 -39.41
CA TRP A 417 -4.41 23.05 -38.53
C TRP A 417 -3.06 23.69 -38.83
N LEU A 418 -2.40 24.22 -37.80
CA LEU A 418 -1.08 24.80 -37.85
C LEU A 418 -0.15 23.98 -36.97
N ALA A 419 0.99 23.56 -37.49
CA ALA A 419 2.02 22.91 -36.69
C ALA A 419 2.62 23.90 -35.68
N VAL A 420 2.98 23.39 -34.50
CA VAL A 420 3.67 24.15 -33.46
C VAL A 420 5.09 23.60 -33.35
N ASP A 421 6.05 24.43 -33.72
CA ASP A 421 7.47 24.15 -33.53
C ASP A 421 7.89 24.61 -32.14
N ALA A 422 8.34 23.66 -31.31
CA ALA A 422 8.91 23.96 -30.01
C ALA A 422 10.29 24.61 -30.20
N LEU A 423 10.59 25.65 -29.41
CA LEU A 423 11.97 26.11 -29.24
C LEU A 423 12.67 25.19 -28.24
N ASP A 424 13.96 24.97 -28.44
CA ASP A 424 14.81 24.22 -27.50
C ASP A 424 14.73 24.88 -26.11
N ASP A 425 14.59 24.06 -25.07
CA ASP A 425 14.49 24.46 -23.66
C ASP A 425 13.35 25.45 -23.33
N ALA A 426 12.34 25.56 -24.20
CA ALA A 426 11.16 26.40 -23.97
C ALA A 426 9.91 25.59 -23.62
N PHE A 427 9.10 26.13 -22.71
CA PHE A 427 7.74 25.65 -22.49
C PHE A 427 6.80 26.17 -23.59
N ILE A 428 6.02 25.27 -24.18
CA ILE A 428 4.84 25.64 -24.95
C ILE A 428 3.72 25.92 -23.95
N VAL A 429 3.20 27.14 -23.96
CA VAL A 429 2.14 27.59 -23.06
C VAL A 429 0.80 27.51 -23.78
N ASN A 430 -0.10 26.67 -23.28
CA ASN A 430 -1.48 26.60 -23.75
C ASN A 430 -2.43 27.27 -22.75
N VAL A 431 -3.37 28.07 -23.25
CA VAL A 431 -4.44 28.69 -22.48
C VAL A 431 -5.62 27.73 -22.46
N GLY A 432 -6.11 27.38 -21.27
CA GLY A 432 -7.28 26.53 -21.13
C GLY A 432 -8.57 27.32 -20.93
N ASP A 433 -9.69 26.60 -20.99
CA ASP A 433 -11.05 27.14 -20.95
C ASP A 433 -11.32 27.98 -19.70
N THR A 434 -10.76 27.58 -18.54
CA THR A 434 -10.94 28.30 -17.27
C THR A 434 -10.36 29.70 -17.35
N LEU A 435 -9.17 29.88 -17.94
CA LEU A 435 -8.55 31.20 -18.07
C LEU A 435 -9.26 32.06 -19.13
N GLU A 436 -9.85 31.44 -20.16
CA GLU A 436 -10.73 32.16 -21.10
C GLU A 436 -11.97 32.74 -20.40
N ILE A 437 -12.61 31.94 -19.53
CA ILE A 437 -13.78 32.38 -18.77
C ILE A 437 -13.40 33.52 -17.80
N LEU A 438 -12.35 33.34 -16.98
CA LEU A 438 -11.89 34.34 -16.00
C LEU A 438 -11.53 35.67 -16.67
N SER A 439 -10.90 35.60 -17.85
CA SER A 439 -10.48 36.78 -18.60
C SER A 439 -11.60 37.43 -19.42
N ASN A 440 -12.83 36.94 -19.31
CA ASN A 440 -13.98 37.35 -20.12
C ASN A 440 -13.66 37.31 -21.63
N GLY A 441 -12.97 36.25 -22.08
CA GLY A 441 -12.64 36.03 -23.48
C GLY A 441 -11.43 36.80 -24.00
N ARG A 442 -10.66 37.49 -23.15
CA ARG A 442 -9.42 38.19 -23.56
C ARG A 442 -8.29 37.21 -23.89
N TYR A 443 -8.13 36.15 -23.12
CA TYR A 443 -7.25 35.03 -23.45
C TYR A 443 -8.10 33.91 -24.03
N LYS A 444 -7.80 33.48 -25.26
CA LYS A 444 -8.59 32.46 -25.95
C LYS A 444 -8.01 31.08 -25.71
N SER A 445 -8.86 30.16 -25.29
CA SER A 445 -8.60 28.72 -25.34
C SER A 445 -8.53 28.29 -26.79
N ILE A 446 -7.57 27.42 -27.10
CA ILE A 446 -7.27 26.98 -28.46
C ILE A 446 -7.39 25.46 -28.54
N GLU A 447 -8.16 25.00 -29.53
CA GLU A 447 -8.23 23.58 -29.87
C GLU A 447 -6.86 23.13 -30.41
N HIS A 448 -6.31 22.08 -29.82
CA HIS A 448 -5.01 21.54 -30.16
C HIS A 448 -5.02 20.00 -30.15
N GLY A 449 -4.02 19.40 -30.78
CA GLY A 449 -3.85 17.97 -30.89
C GLY A 449 -2.41 17.61 -31.25
N ALA A 450 -2.09 16.32 -31.25
CA ALA A 450 -0.75 15.84 -31.61
C ALA A 450 -0.82 14.73 -32.66
N THR A 451 0.17 14.71 -33.53
CA THR A 451 0.39 13.67 -34.54
C THR A 451 1.57 12.81 -34.15
N VAL A 452 1.58 11.57 -34.63
CA VAL A 452 2.74 10.68 -34.49
C VAL A 452 3.73 10.95 -35.61
N HIS A 453 5.03 10.85 -35.32
CA HIS A 453 6.07 11.06 -36.33
C HIS A 453 6.43 9.72 -37.01
N PRO A 454 6.74 9.69 -38.31
CA PRO A 454 6.91 8.43 -39.04
C PRO A 454 8.13 7.61 -38.63
N GLU A 455 9.18 8.27 -38.17
CA GLU A 455 10.50 7.66 -37.95
C GLU A 455 11.07 7.84 -36.55
N LYS A 456 10.44 8.68 -35.73
CA LYS A 456 10.97 9.09 -34.42
C LYS A 456 9.83 9.14 -33.42
N GLU A 457 10.08 8.69 -32.20
CA GLU A 457 9.13 8.86 -31.10
C GLU A 457 9.07 10.31 -30.64
N ARG A 458 7.90 10.81 -30.25
CA ARG A 458 7.75 12.16 -29.69
C ARG A 458 7.44 12.05 -28.21
N ILE A 459 8.17 12.81 -27.38
CA ILE A 459 7.99 12.80 -25.92
C ILE A 459 7.73 14.22 -25.45
N SER A 460 6.68 14.40 -24.65
CA SER A 460 6.36 15.71 -24.08
C SER A 460 5.71 15.58 -22.70
N ALA A 461 6.10 16.42 -21.75
CA ALA A 461 5.47 16.48 -20.43
C ALA A 461 4.57 17.72 -20.32
N ALA A 462 3.30 17.53 -19.97
CA ALA A 462 2.32 18.59 -19.75
C ALA A 462 2.05 18.76 -18.25
N LEU A 463 2.27 19.97 -17.73
CA LEU A 463 1.89 20.36 -16.37
C LEU A 463 0.62 21.20 -16.43
N PHE A 464 -0.49 20.65 -15.93
CA PHE A 464 -1.79 21.30 -15.90
C PHE A 464 -1.97 22.09 -14.61
N HIS A 465 -2.28 23.38 -14.74
CA HIS A 465 -2.64 24.26 -13.63
C HIS A 465 -4.16 24.40 -13.58
N HIS A 466 -4.75 23.80 -12.55
CA HIS A 466 -6.18 23.88 -12.27
C HIS A 466 -6.46 24.97 -11.23
N VAL A 467 -7.68 25.51 -11.24
CA VAL A 467 -8.18 26.28 -10.09
C VAL A 467 -8.61 25.30 -8.99
N SER A 468 -8.83 25.80 -7.78
CA SER A 468 -9.20 24.94 -6.66
C SER A 468 -10.57 24.27 -6.92
N PRO A 469 -10.75 22.95 -6.68
CA PRO A 469 -11.95 22.18 -7.07
C PRO A 469 -13.32 22.69 -6.61
N ASN A 470 -13.34 23.67 -5.71
CA ASN A 470 -14.53 24.29 -5.12
C ASN A 470 -14.71 25.75 -5.54
N SER A 471 -13.89 26.26 -6.46
CA SER A 471 -13.96 27.64 -6.93
C SER A 471 -15.16 27.84 -7.85
N ILE A 472 -15.82 28.98 -7.73
CA ILE A 472 -16.81 29.43 -8.72
C ILE A 472 -16.03 30.18 -9.80
N VAL A 473 -16.04 29.64 -11.01
CA VAL A 473 -15.33 30.22 -12.16
C VAL A 473 -16.28 31.11 -12.94
N GLY A 474 -15.92 32.37 -13.12
CA GLY A 474 -16.64 33.30 -13.98
C GLY A 474 -15.82 34.55 -14.30
N PRO A 475 -16.30 35.41 -15.20
CA PRO A 475 -15.57 36.60 -15.61
C PRO A 475 -15.18 37.48 -14.42
N LEU A 476 -13.91 37.84 -14.32
CA LEU A 476 -13.45 38.76 -13.28
C LEU A 476 -14.17 40.11 -13.44
N PRO A 477 -14.76 40.67 -12.38
CA PRO A 477 -15.61 41.87 -12.46
C PRO A 477 -14.93 43.05 -13.18
N GLU A 478 -13.65 43.26 -12.91
CA GLU A 478 -12.82 44.34 -13.50
C GLU A 478 -12.58 44.18 -15.01
N LEU A 479 -12.74 42.96 -15.54
CA LEU A 479 -12.52 42.64 -16.95
C LEU A 479 -13.81 42.69 -17.77
N VAL A 480 -14.95 42.82 -17.11
CA VAL A 480 -16.25 43.13 -17.71
C VAL A 480 -16.32 44.65 -17.90
N LYS A 481 -16.21 45.14 -19.14
CA LYS A 481 -16.23 46.58 -19.45
C LYS A 481 -17.45 47.26 -18.83
N ASP A 482 -17.29 48.47 -18.30
CA ASP A 482 -18.37 49.28 -17.71
C ASP A 482 -19.62 49.29 -18.62
N GLY A 483 -20.70 48.66 -18.15
CA GLY A 483 -21.99 48.56 -18.83
C GLY A 483 -22.18 47.35 -19.77
N GLY A 484 -21.19 46.48 -19.93
CA GLY A 484 -21.27 45.27 -20.77
C GLY A 484 -21.82 44.04 -20.04
N LYS A 485 -22.60 43.19 -20.73
CA LYS A 485 -22.97 41.86 -20.21
C LYS A 485 -21.76 40.91 -20.25
N PRO A 486 -21.55 40.06 -19.22
CA PRO A 486 -20.48 39.07 -19.23
C PRO A 486 -20.68 38.06 -20.38
N LEU A 487 -19.60 37.69 -21.06
CA LEU A 487 -19.65 36.72 -22.18
C LEU A 487 -19.89 35.29 -21.68
N TYR A 488 -19.48 35.00 -20.44
CA TYR A 488 -19.57 33.68 -19.82
C TYR A 488 -20.38 33.78 -18.52
N LYS A 489 -21.16 32.74 -18.20
CA LYS A 489 -21.91 32.66 -16.93
C LYS A 489 -20.98 32.23 -15.80
N MET A 490 -21.33 32.57 -14.55
CA MET A 490 -20.68 31.95 -13.38
C MET A 490 -20.99 30.45 -13.37
N VAL A 491 -19.98 29.61 -13.25
CA VAL A 491 -20.08 28.15 -13.23
C VAL A 491 -19.33 27.63 -12.01
N HIS A 492 -19.97 26.81 -11.18
CA HIS A 492 -19.28 26.10 -10.09
C HIS A 492 -18.33 25.06 -10.72
N GLU A 493 -17.08 24.94 -10.26
CA GLU A 493 -16.17 23.93 -10.83
C GLU A 493 -16.62 22.47 -10.54
N ASP A 494 -17.61 22.23 -9.68
CA ASP A 494 -18.32 20.93 -9.64
C ASP A 494 -19.01 20.57 -10.97
N PHE A 495 -19.20 21.53 -11.87
CA PHE A 495 -19.61 21.30 -13.25
C PHE A 495 -18.54 20.53 -14.05
N MET A 496 -17.25 20.64 -13.68
CA MET A 496 -16.16 19.84 -14.23
C MET A 496 -16.12 18.42 -13.65
N LYS A 497 -16.60 18.17 -12.42
CA LYS A 497 -16.91 16.79 -11.98
C LYS A 497 -18.01 16.15 -12.84
N ARG A 498 -18.94 16.96 -13.36
CA ARG A 498 -19.96 16.52 -14.33
C ARG A 498 -19.49 16.46 -15.78
N PHE A 499 -18.37 17.10 -16.16
CA PHE A 499 -17.86 17.06 -17.54
C PHE A 499 -16.62 16.18 -17.74
N VAL A 500 -15.80 15.96 -16.69
CA VAL A 500 -14.57 15.14 -16.74
C VAL A 500 -14.75 13.75 -16.11
N SER A 501 -15.71 13.56 -15.20
CA SER A 501 -16.02 12.22 -14.65
C SER A 501 -17.20 11.53 -15.36
N ALA A 502 -17.92 12.24 -16.25
CA ALA A 502 -19.12 11.71 -16.90
C ALA A 502 -19.11 11.71 -18.44
N LYS A 503 -17.97 11.95 -19.11
CA LYS A 503 -17.90 11.77 -20.56
C LYS A 503 -16.97 10.63 -20.97
N LEU A 504 -17.62 9.47 -21.15
CA LEU A 504 -17.45 8.50 -22.23
C LEU A 504 -16.72 7.17 -22.00
N ASP A 505 -16.04 6.92 -20.88
CA ASP A 505 -15.38 5.60 -20.72
C ASP A 505 -16.08 4.59 -19.81
N GLY A 506 -17.11 4.97 -19.04
CA GLY A 506 -17.62 4.13 -17.94
C GLY A 506 -19.00 3.49 -18.08
N ARG A 507 -19.74 3.69 -19.19
CA ARG A 507 -21.15 3.24 -19.27
C ARG A 507 -21.46 2.57 -20.60
N ALA A 508 -21.54 1.24 -20.56
CA ALA A 508 -21.81 0.42 -21.73
C ALA A 508 -23.14 0.79 -22.42
N ASN A 509 -24.16 1.19 -21.67
CA ASN A 509 -25.47 1.53 -22.24
C ASN A 509 -25.45 2.80 -23.12
N GLU A 510 -24.66 3.82 -22.75
CA GLU A 510 -24.52 5.04 -23.54
C GLU A 510 -23.57 4.83 -24.74
N LEU A 511 -22.50 4.07 -24.53
CA LEU A 511 -21.59 3.64 -25.58
C LEU A 511 -22.29 2.78 -26.64
N ALA A 512 -23.18 1.87 -26.25
CA ALA A 512 -23.93 1.06 -27.20
C ALA A 512 -24.87 1.87 -28.10
N GLN A 513 -25.44 2.98 -27.61
CA GLN A 513 -26.27 3.88 -28.43
C GLN A 513 -25.47 4.59 -29.53
N THR A 514 -24.14 4.71 -29.36
CA THR A 514 -23.23 5.33 -30.32
C THR A 514 -22.51 4.29 -31.18
N CYS A 515 -21.84 3.30 -30.57
CA CYS A 515 -21.04 2.26 -31.23
C CYS A 515 -21.84 1.28 -32.12
N ASN A 516 -23.18 1.20 -32.02
CA ASN A 516 -24.00 0.38 -32.93
C ASN A 516 -24.29 1.05 -34.29
N ARG A 517 -23.73 2.23 -34.56
CA ARG A 517 -23.76 2.87 -35.89
C ARG A 517 -22.69 2.24 -36.81
N PRO A 518 -22.90 2.22 -38.14
CA PRO A 518 -21.85 1.76 -39.07
C PRO A 518 -20.56 2.58 -38.89
N TYR A 519 -19.40 1.92 -38.88
CA TYR A 519 -18.05 2.53 -38.87
C TYR A 519 -17.53 3.16 -37.56
N GLN A 520 -18.15 2.90 -36.40
CA GLN A 520 -17.60 3.29 -35.09
C GLN A 520 -16.98 2.08 -34.35
N GLU A 521 -15.82 2.29 -33.72
CA GLU A 521 -15.09 1.26 -32.98
C GLU A 521 -15.42 1.29 -31.48
N ILE A 522 -15.46 0.12 -30.85
CA ILE A 522 -15.53 -0.02 -29.38
C ILE A 522 -14.30 0.63 -28.72
N PRO A 523 -14.45 1.35 -27.58
CA PRO A 523 -13.30 1.87 -26.85
C PRO A 523 -12.36 0.77 -26.35
N GLU A 524 -11.05 1.01 -26.39
CA GLU A 524 -10.00 0.01 -26.11
C GLU A 524 -10.12 -0.68 -24.74
N ARG A 525 -10.67 0.03 -23.74
CA ARG A 525 -10.90 -0.51 -22.39
C ARG A 525 -11.90 -1.65 -22.35
N TYR A 526 -12.80 -1.77 -23.34
CA TYR A 526 -13.75 -2.87 -23.41
C TYR A 526 -13.24 -4.04 -24.26
N ILE A 527 -12.22 -3.81 -25.12
CA ILE A 527 -11.70 -4.82 -26.04
C ILE A 527 -10.98 -5.95 -25.28
N ARG A 528 -11.41 -7.20 -25.53
CA ARG A 528 -10.87 -8.46 -25.04
C ARG A 528 -10.39 -9.32 -26.22
N PRO A 529 -9.10 -9.29 -26.57
CA PRO A 529 -8.54 -10.04 -27.70
C PRO A 529 -8.82 -11.55 -27.66
N GLU A 530 -8.93 -12.12 -26.46
CA GLU A 530 -9.13 -13.54 -26.20
C GLU A 530 -10.54 -14.06 -26.52
N VAL A 531 -11.57 -13.20 -26.55
CA VAL A 531 -12.98 -13.62 -26.69
C VAL A 531 -13.25 -14.30 -28.04
N GLY A 532 -12.64 -13.81 -29.11
CA GLY A 532 -12.81 -14.36 -30.46
C GLY A 532 -12.03 -15.65 -30.74
N THR A 533 -11.15 -16.09 -29.81
CA THR A 533 -10.26 -17.24 -30.00
C THR A 533 -10.64 -18.46 -29.16
N ASP A 534 -11.59 -18.32 -28.25
CA ASP A 534 -12.01 -19.39 -27.34
C ASP A 534 -12.85 -20.47 -28.04
N GLU A 535 -12.57 -21.75 -27.77
CA GLU A 535 -13.44 -22.84 -28.18
C GLU A 535 -14.74 -22.87 -27.34
N ILE A 536 -15.89 -22.86 -28.02
CA ILE A 536 -17.24 -22.87 -27.39
C ILE A 536 -17.97 -24.17 -27.74
N ILE A 537 -18.42 -24.89 -26.72
CA ILE A 537 -19.32 -26.04 -26.86
C ILE A 537 -20.76 -25.53 -26.90
N SER A 538 -21.53 -25.98 -27.90
CA SER A 538 -22.96 -25.66 -28.02
C SER A 538 -23.77 -26.38 -26.94
N GLY A 539 -24.63 -25.63 -26.24
CA GLY A 539 -25.56 -26.17 -25.24
C GLY A 539 -26.77 -26.91 -25.82
N HIS A 540 -26.82 -27.17 -27.14
CA HIS A 540 -27.90 -27.92 -27.79
C HIS A 540 -27.65 -29.43 -27.85
N ASP A 541 -26.42 -29.89 -27.57
CA ASP A 541 -26.14 -31.32 -27.43
C ASP A 541 -26.69 -31.82 -26.08
N ILE A 542 -27.57 -32.81 -26.12
CA ILE A 542 -28.24 -33.38 -24.94
C ILE A 542 -27.24 -33.96 -23.92
N ASN A 543 -26.04 -34.33 -24.39
CA ASN A 543 -24.96 -34.84 -23.54
C ASN A 543 -24.12 -33.72 -22.88
N SER A 544 -24.33 -32.46 -23.28
CA SER A 544 -23.54 -31.30 -22.84
C SER A 544 -24.38 -30.22 -22.13
N ALA A 545 -25.70 -30.38 -22.00
CA ALA A 545 -26.55 -29.42 -21.29
C ALA A 545 -26.43 -29.54 -19.76
N ILE A 546 -26.56 -28.42 -19.05
CA ILE A 546 -26.59 -28.46 -17.57
C ILE A 546 -27.84 -29.23 -17.07
N PRO A 547 -27.74 -29.96 -15.95
CA PRO A 547 -28.85 -30.76 -15.43
C PRO A 547 -30.11 -29.94 -15.15
N VAL A 548 -31.27 -30.56 -15.32
CA VAL A 548 -32.58 -30.00 -14.93
C VAL A 548 -33.06 -30.72 -13.67
N ILE A 549 -33.35 -29.97 -12.62
CA ILE A 549 -33.88 -30.45 -11.34
C ILE A 549 -35.34 -30.01 -11.20
N ASP A 550 -36.20 -30.93 -10.78
CA ASP A 550 -37.63 -30.68 -10.57
C ASP A 550 -37.94 -30.57 -9.07
N LEU A 551 -38.29 -29.37 -8.59
CA LEU A 551 -38.58 -29.17 -7.18
C LEU A 551 -39.85 -29.92 -6.72
N ALA A 552 -40.84 -30.10 -7.60
CA ALA A 552 -42.04 -30.84 -7.25
C ALA A 552 -41.72 -32.32 -6.97
N LYS A 553 -40.76 -32.89 -7.70
CA LYS A 553 -40.26 -34.25 -7.44
C LYS A 553 -39.41 -34.34 -6.18
N LEU A 554 -38.61 -33.32 -5.88
CA LEU A 554 -37.89 -33.26 -4.60
C LEU A 554 -38.84 -33.28 -3.40
N LEU A 555 -40.00 -32.62 -3.52
CA LEU A 555 -41.02 -32.55 -2.47
C LEU A 555 -41.94 -33.77 -2.43
N ASP A 556 -42.00 -34.58 -3.49
CA ASP A 556 -42.82 -35.80 -3.55
C ASP A 556 -42.09 -36.99 -2.90
N PRO A 557 -42.61 -37.57 -1.80
CA PRO A 557 -41.95 -38.68 -1.10
C PRO A 557 -41.63 -39.90 -1.98
N GLN A 558 -42.35 -40.12 -3.09
CA GLN A 558 -42.09 -41.26 -3.98
C GLN A 558 -40.88 -41.06 -4.90
N SER A 559 -40.60 -39.83 -5.30
CA SER A 559 -39.53 -39.48 -6.24
C SER A 559 -38.38 -38.67 -5.62
N SER A 560 -38.56 -38.18 -4.38
CA SER A 560 -37.62 -37.31 -3.67
C SER A 560 -36.22 -37.89 -3.56
N GLN A 561 -36.07 -39.18 -3.26
CA GLN A 561 -34.76 -39.80 -3.10
C GLN A 561 -33.96 -39.79 -4.42
N GLU A 562 -34.61 -40.10 -5.54
CA GLU A 562 -33.98 -40.13 -6.87
C GLU A 562 -33.62 -38.72 -7.33
N GLU A 563 -34.55 -37.76 -7.19
CA GLU A 563 -34.32 -36.37 -7.61
C GLU A 563 -33.29 -35.66 -6.67
N CYS A 564 -33.22 -36.03 -5.39
CA CYS A 564 -32.21 -35.52 -4.45
C CYS A 564 -30.81 -36.03 -4.80
N ALA A 565 -30.65 -37.30 -5.17
CA ALA A 565 -29.39 -37.83 -5.66
C ALA A 565 -28.94 -37.15 -6.98
N LYS A 566 -29.90 -36.84 -7.85
CA LYS A 566 -29.66 -36.07 -9.08
C LYS A 566 -29.24 -34.64 -8.79
N LEU A 567 -29.84 -33.97 -7.80
CA LEU A 567 -29.43 -32.66 -7.30
C LEU A 567 -27.98 -32.69 -6.79
N GLY A 568 -27.63 -33.65 -5.92
CA GLY A 568 -26.27 -33.82 -5.42
C GLY A 568 -25.25 -34.03 -6.54
N SER A 569 -25.60 -34.87 -7.53
CA SER A 569 -24.78 -35.10 -8.72
C SER A 569 -24.58 -33.84 -9.55
N ALA A 570 -25.62 -33.02 -9.73
CA ALA A 570 -25.54 -31.74 -10.41
C ALA A 570 -24.59 -30.77 -9.67
N CYS A 571 -24.72 -30.63 -8.35
CA CYS A 571 -23.87 -29.78 -7.53
C CYS A 571 -22.39 -30.24 -7.53
N GLN A 572 -22.14 -31.54 -7.58
CA GLN A 572 -20.79 -32.12 -7.58
C GLN A 572 -20.08 -32.02 -8.94
N HIS A 573 -20.78 -32.34 -10.04
CA HIS A 573 -20.14 -32.50 -11.35
C HIS A 573 -20.29 -31.28 -12.26
N TRP A 574 -21.32 -30.47 -12.02
CA TRP A 574 -21.65 -29.32 -12.84
C TRP A 574 -21.55 -28.01 -12.08
N GLY A 575 -21.84 -28.00 -10.78
CA GLY A 575 -21.94 -26.76 -9.98
C GLY A 575 -23.05 -25.81 -10.43
N PHE A 576 -23.80 -26.19 -11.47
CA PHE A 576 -24.86 -25.45 -12.14
C PHE A 576 -26.00 -26.41 -12.49
N PHE A 577 -27.24 -25.96 -12.37
CA PHE A 577 -28.42 -26.69 -12.84
C PHE A 577 -29.58 -25.73 -13.10
N GLN A 578 -30.56 -26.16 -13.90
CA GLN A 578 -31.81 -25.44 -14.07
C GLN A 578 -32.85 -26.03 -13.13
N LEU A 579 -33.59 -25.18 -12.43
CA LEU A 579 -34.65 -25.57 -11.53
C LEU A 579 -36.01 -25.23 -12.15
N ILE A 580 -36.82 -26.27 -12.35
CA ILE A 580 -38.20 -26.15 -12.84
C ILE A 580 -39.20 -26.50 -11.73
N ASN A 581 -40.46 -26.15 -11.94
CA ASN A 581 -41.55 -26.39 -10.97
C ASN A 581 -41.19 -25.86 -9.56
N HIS A 582 -40.46 -24.75 -9.50
CA HIS A 582 -39.80 -24.22 -8.31
C HIS A 582 -40.75 -23.57 -7.28
N GLY A 583 -42.06 -23.57 -7.52
CA GLY A 583 -43.06 -23.07 -6.58
C GLY A 583 -43.19 -21.54 -6.47
N VAL A 584 -42.22 -20.76 -6.95
CA VAL A 584 -42.39 -19.30 -7.11
C VAL A 584 -43.51 -19.01 -8.13
N PRO A 585 -44.54 -18.21 -7.78
CA PRO A 585 -45.65 -17.92 -8.69
C PRO A 585 -45.21 -17.15 -9.94
N ASP A 586 -45.77 -17.50 -11.10
CA ASP A 586 -45.47 -16.85 -12.39
C ASP A 586 -45.71 -15.33 -12.34
N GLU A 587 -46.74 -14.88 -11.61
CA GLU A 587 -47.03 -13.46 -11.40
C GLU A 587 -45.84 -12.73 -10.76
N VAL A 588 -45.18 -13.32 -9.76
CA VAL A 588 -44.03 -12.71 -9.08
C VAL A 588 -42.82 -12.63 -10.02
N ILE A 589 -42.62 -13.65 -10.86
CA ILE A 589 -41.56 -13.65 -11.87
C ILE A 589 -41.83 -12.59 -12.93
N ASN A 590 -43.06 -12.50 -13.43
CA ASN A 590 -43.45 -11.55 -14.46
C ASN A 590 -43.37 -10.10 -13.97
N ASP A 591 -43.83 -9.81 -12.75
CA ASP A 591 -43.72 -8.49 -12.13
C ASP A 591 -42.25 -8.00 -12.10
N VAL A 592 -41.33 -8.87 -11.66
CA VAL A 592 -39.89 -8.54 -11.61
C VAL A 592 -39.30 -8.37 -13.01
N ARG A 593 -39.71 -9.18 -13.97
CA ARG A 593 -39.25 -9.07 -15.36
C ARG A 593 -39.66 -7.73 -15.96
N GLU A 594 -40.93 -7.37 -15.81
CA GLU A 594 -41.48 -6.11 -16.29
C GLU A 594 -40.81 -4.92 -15.59
N ASP A 595 -40.72 -4.95 -14.26
CA ASP A 595 -40.18 -3.82 -13.49
C ASP A 595 -38.68 -3.57 -13.74
N LEU A 596 -37.87 -4.62 -13.85
CA LEU A 596 -36.46 -4.48 -14.20
C LEU A 596 -36.29 -4.00 -15.65
N THR A 597 -37.09 -4.53 -16.57
CA THR A 597 -37.05 -4.13 -17.97
C THR A 597 -37.43 -2.65 -18.12
N GLU A 598 -38.49 -2.21 -17.45
CA GLU A 598 -38.90 -0.81 -17.45
C GLU A 598 -37.85 0.08 -16.80
N PHE A 599 -37.32 -0.30 -15.63
CA PHE A 599 -36.26 0.45 -14.96
C PHE A 599 -35.05 0.67 -15.87
N PHE A 600 -34.54 -0.37 -16.52
CA PHE A 600 -33.37 -0.23 -17.40
C PHE A 600 -33.65 0.57 -18.68
N ARG A 601 -34.90 0.64 -19.12
CA ARG A 601 -35.35 1.50 -20.23
C ARG A 601 -35.50 2.98 -19.86
N LEU A 602 -35.53 3.31 -18.57
CA LEU A 602 -35.60 4.71 -18.14
C LEU A 602 -34.38 5.53 -18.64
N PRO A 603 -34.55 6.85 -18.83
CA PRO A 603 -33.44 7.75 -19.14
C PRO A 603 -32.30 7.63 -18.14
N LEU A 604 -31.08 7.86 -18.61
CA LEU A 604 -29.87 7.70 -17.79
C LEU A 604 -29.91 8.61 -16.56
N GLU A 605 -30.41 9.83 -16.72
CA GLU A 605 -30.57 10.84 -15.67
C GLU A 605 -31.46 10.33 -14.53
N THR A 606 -32.52 9.59 -14.88
CA THR A 606 -33.43 8.99 -13.90
C THR A 606 -32.76 7.83 -13.17
N LYS A 607 -32.03 6.97 -13.89
CA LYS A 607 -31.27 5.86 -13.27
C LYS A 607 -30.12 6.35 -12.40
N GLN A 608 -29.50 7.48 -12.76
CA GLN A 608 -28.42 8.12 -12.00
C GLN A 608 -28.85 8.61 -10.61
N ALA A 609 -30.15 8.83 -10.37
CA ALA A 609 -30.64 9.15 -9.03
C ALA A 609 -30.35 8.02 -8.01
N TYR A 610 -30.14 6.80 -8.51
CA TYR A 610 -29.82 5.61 -7.73
C TYR A 610 -28.33 5.23 -7.85
N ALA A 611 -27.48 6.12 -8.35
CA ALA A 611 -26.08 5.81 -8.63
C ALA A 611 -25.33 5.33 -7.37
N LYS A 612 -24.50 4.31 -7.54
CA LYS A 612 -23.66 3.75 -6.49
C LYS A 612 -22.55 4.75 -6.09
N PRO A 613 -22.45 5.15 -4.80
CA PRO A 613 -21.31 5.92 -4.27
C PRO A 613 -20.00 5.12 -4.26
N THR A 614 -18.85 5.81 -4.19
CA THR A 614 -17.52 5.17 -4.21
C THR A 614 -17.24 4.31 -2.97
N ASP A 615 -17.86 4.63 -1.83
CA ASP A 615 -17.70 3.97 -0.53
C ASP A 615 -18.78 2.93 -0.20
N LYS A 616 -19.84 2.83 -1.03
CA LYS A 616 -20.96 1.89 -0.83
C LYS A 616 -21.01 0.81 -1.92
N PHE A 617 -21.57 -0.35 -1.61
CA PHE A 617 -21.72 -1.47 -2.56
C PHE A 617 -23.07 -1.48 -3.31
N GLU A 618 -24.11 -0.84 -2.76
CA GLU A 618 -25.48 -0.80 -3.32
C GLU A 618 -25.68 0.40 -4.27
N GLY A 619 -26.56 0.24 -5.26
CA GLY A 619 -26.91 1.27 -6.25
C GLY A 619 -26.70 0.85 -7.71
N TYR A 620 -26.97 1.78 -8.63
CA TYR A 620 -26.83 1.67 -10.08
C TYR A 620 -25.43 2.10 -10.55
N GLY A 621 -24.78 1.29 -11.39
CA GLY A 621 -23.46 1.57 -11.97
C GLY A 621 -22.50 0.38 -11.84
N GLN A 622 -21.41 0.38 -12.63
CA GLN A 622 -20.45 -0.72 -12.65
C GLN A 622 -19.74 -0.91 -11.30
N HIS A 623 -19.47 -2.16 -10.93
CA HIS A 623 -18.60 -2.46 -9.79
C HIS A 623 -17.12 -2.42 -10.22
N PHE A 624 -16.24 -2.06 -9.27
CA PHE A 624 -14.78 -2.26 -9.35
C PHE A 624 -14.00 -1.48 -10.43
N VAL A 625 -14.39 -0.27 -10.83
CA VAL A 625 -13.52 0.59 -11.66
C VAL A 625 -12.47 1.26 -10.77
N VAL A 626 -11.27 0.68 -10.70
CA VAL A 626 -10.19 1.12 -9.79
C VAL A 626 -8.97 1.69 -10.52
N SER A 627 -8.93 1.63 -11.85
CA SER A 627 -7.81 2.14 -12.66
C SER A 627 -8.24 2.50 -14.09
N GLU A 628 -7.58 3.50 -14.68
CA GLU A 628 -7.73 3.88 -16.09
C GLU A 628 -7.23 2.79 -17.07
N ARG A 629 -6.30 1.93 -16.63
CA ARG A 629 -5.79 0.79 -17.42
C ARG A 629 -6.66 -0.47 -17.30
N GLN A 630 -7.64 -0.46 -16.41
CA GLN A 630 -8.50 -1.61 -16.19
C GLN A 630 -9.41 -1.85 -17.39
N LYS A 631 -9.45 -3.11 -17.79
CA LYS A 631 -10.40 -3.62 -18.77
C LYS A 631 -11.81 -3.64 -18.17
N LEU A 632 -12.78 -3.04 -18.87
CA LEU A 632 -14.16 -2.85 -18.41
C LEU A 632 -15.10 -3.86 -19.05
N ASP A 633 -16.17 -4.19 -18.34
CA ASP A 633 -17.22 -5.08 -18.81
C ASP A 633 -18.32 -4.30 -19.53
N TRP A 634 -18.86 -4.88 -20.60
CA TRP A 634 -19.91 -4.31 -21.45
C TRP A 634 -21.29 -4.56 -20.83
N GLY A 635 -21.53 -3.98 -19.66
CA GLY A 635 -22.81 -4.03 -18.97
C GLY A 635 -22.95 -2.99 -17.87
N ASP A 636 -24.19 -2.63 -17.57
CA ASP A 636 -24.57 -1.88 -16.39
C ASP A 636 -25.22 -2.83 -15.37
N LEU A 637 -25.27 -2.42 -14.10
CA LEU A 637 -25.94 -3.20 -13.05
C LEU A 637 -26.65 -2.32 -12.03
N LEU A 638 -27.63 -2.90 -11.34
CA LEU A 638 -28.28 -2.39 -10.14
C LEU A 638 -28.06 -3.42 -9.02
N HIS A 639 -27.37 -3.03 -7.96
CA HIS A 639 -27.12 -3.89 -6.79
C HIS A 639 -27.98 -3.45 -5.60
N LEU A 640 -28.79 -4.36 -5.06
CA LEU A 640 -29.68 -4.09 -3.93
C LEU A 640 -29.48 -5.13 -2.82
N ARG A 641 -29.49 -4.70 -1.56
CA ARG A 641 -29.71 -5.61 -0.44
C ARG A 641 -31.18 -5.94 -0.32
N LEU A 642 -31.51 -7.23 -0.32
CA LEU A 642 -32.88 -7.73 -0.17
C LEU A 642 -33.18 -8.20 1.24
N ARG A 643 -32.22 -8.81 1.95
CA ARG A 643 -32.41 -9.27 3.34
C ARG A 643 -31.14 -9.09 4.19
N PRO A 644 -31.28 -8.85 5.51
CA PRO A 644 -32.54 -8.68 6.23
C PRO A 644 -33.21 -7.33 5.92
N THR A 645 -34.54 -7.25 6.11
CA THR A 645 -35.40 -6.10 5.76
C THR A 645 -34.92 -4.79 6.38
N GLU A 646 -34.48 -4.84 7.63
CA GLU A 646 -34.02 -3.73 8.45
C GLU A 646 -32.66 -3.17 8.04
N SER A 647 -31.89 -3.90 7.22
CA SER A 647 -30.59 -3.44 6.71
C SER A 647 -30.68 -2.77 5.33
N ARG A 648 -31.88 -2.67 4.75
CA ARG A 648 -32.08 -2.11 3.42
C ARG A 648 -31.95 -0.59 3.43
N ASP A 649 -31.18 -0.07 2.48
CA ASP A 649 -31.14 1.36 2.20
C ASP A 649 -32.10 1.67 1.04
N MET A 650 -33.31 2.13 1.40
CA MET A 650 -34.38 2.42 0.44
C MET A 650 -34.05 3.57 -0.53
N SER A 651 -32.96 4.31 -0.29
CA SER A 651 -32.49 5.33 -1.24
C SER A 651 -31.97 4.72 -2.54
N PHE A 652 -31.52 3.47 -2.54
CA PHE A 652 -31.08 2.75 -3.74
C PHE A 652 -32.19 1.98 -4.45
N TRP A 653 -33.36 1.83 -3.81
CA TRP A 653 -34.50 1.12 -4.38
C TRP A 653 -35.30 2.05 -5.30
N PRO A 654 -35.36 1.77 -6.61
CA PRO A 654 -36.13 2.57 -7.56
C PRO A 654 -37.56 2.83 -7.10
N ALA A 655 -38.02 4.07 -7.24
CA ALA A 655 -39.42 4.45 -7.05
C ALA A 655 -40.22 4.36 -8.36
N HIS A 656 -39.50 4.21 -9.49
CA HIS A 656 -40.05 4.02 -10.81
C HIS A 656 -39.43 2.75 -11.44
N PRO A 657 -40.25 1.81 -11.94
CA PRO A 657 -41.72 1.83 -11.94
C PRO A 657 -42.34 1.82 -10.52
N PRO A 658 -43.57 2.34 -10.32
CA PRO A 658 -44.22 2.39 -9.00
C PRO A 658 -44.37 1.03 -8.31
N SER A 659 -44.50 -0.04 -9.10
CA SER A 659 -44.56 -1.44 -8.68
C SER A 659 -43.23 -1.99 -8.16
N PHE A 660 -42.09 -1.43 -8.60
CA PHE A 660 -40.75 -1.98 -8.42
C PHE A 660 -40.48 -2.49 -7.00
N ARG A 661 -40.72 -1.64 -5.99
CA ARG A 661 -40.41 -1.96 -4.60
C ARG A 661 -41.25 -3.13 -4.08
N ASN A 662 -42.52 -3.18 -4.47
CA ASN A 662 -43.42 -4.25 -4.06
C ASN A 662 -43.06 -5.57 -4.76
N SER A 663 -42.75 -5.52 -6.04
CA SER A 663 -42.33 -6.69 -6.82
C SER A 663 -41.02 -7.29 -6.27
N MET A 664 -40.03 -6.44 -5.95
CA MET A 664 -38.78 -6.87 -5.32
C MET A 664 -39.00 -7.46 -3.91
N GLU A 665 -39.97 -6.94 -3.14
CA GLU A 665 -40.33 -7.51 -1.83
C GLU A 665 -40.87 -8.94 -1.98
N ARG A 666 -41.89 -9.12 -2.84
CA ARG A 666 -42.51 -10.42 -3.11
C ARG A 666 -41.46 -11.41 -3.59
N TYR A 667 -40.63 -10.99 -4.53
CA TYR A 667 -39.58 -11.82 -5.11
C TYR A 667 -38.50 -12.20 -4.10
N SER A 668 -38.05 -11.26 -3.25
CA SER A 668 -37.15 -11.56 -2.13
C SER A 668 -37.71 -12.63 -1.21
N SER A 669 -38.99 -12.53 -0.84
CA SER A 669 -39.66 -13.50 0.01
C SER A 669 -39.73 -14.90 -0.61
N GLU A 670 -40.19 -15.01 -1.86
CA GLU A 670 -40.31 -16.31 -2.53
C GLU A 670 -38.95 -16.96 -2.82
N THR A 671 -37.96 -16.18 -3.26
CA THR A 671 -36.60 -16.69 -3.48
C THR A 671 -35.87 -17.08 -2.18
N ALA A 672 -36.21 -16.45 -1.05
CA ALA A 672 -35.68 -16.86 0.26
C ALA A 672 -36.31 -18.18 0.75
N LYS A 673 -37.61 -18.41 0.53
CA LYS A 673 -38.27 -19.70 0.80
C LYS A 673 -37.67 -20.81 -0.06
N LEU A 674 -37.50 -20.52 -1.35
CA LEU A 674 -36.92 -21.46 -2.30
C LEU A 674 -35.49 -21.86 -1.91
N ALA A 675 -34.62 -20.90 -1.60
CA ALA A 675 -33.25 -21.22 -1.19
C ALA A 675 -33.19 -22.01 0.12
N ARG A 676 -34.06 -21.71 1.10
CA ARG A 676 -34.16 -22.52 2.32
C ARG A 676 -34.47 -23.98 1.99
N CYS A 677 -35.49 -24.21 1.15
CA CYS A 677 -35.87 -25.54 0.70
C CYS A 677 -34.71 -26.27 0.02
N LEU A 678 -33.98 -25.58 -0.87
CA LEU A 678 -32.79 -26.16 -1.51
C LEU A 678 -31.68 -26.49 -0.51
N PHE A 679 -31.42 -25.64 0.50
CA PHE A 679 -30.42 -25.96 1.54
C PHE A 679 -30.81 -27.20 2.34
N GLU A 680 -32.10 -27.41 2.63
CA GLU A 680 -32.57 -28.63 3.32
C GLU A 680 -32.26 -29.89 2.49
N PHE A 681 -32.56 -29.89 1.19
CA PHE A 681 -32.22 -31.02 0.30
C PHE A 681 -30.71 -31.19 0.10
N LEU A 682 -29.95 -30.11 0.01
CA LEU A 682 -28.49 -30.17 -0.10
C LEU A 682 -27.86 -30.75 1.18
N ALA A 683 -28.41 -30.44 2.36
CA ALA A 683 -28.00 -31.05 3.62
C ALA A 683 -28.29 -32.55 3.64
N MET A 684 -29.50 -32.94 3.22
CA MET A 684 -29.89 -34.36 3.10
C MET A 684 -28.96 -35.14 2.16
N ASP A 685 -28.66 -34.61 0.97
CA ASP A 685 -27.69 -35.24 0.04
C ASP A 685 -26.30 -35.39 0.69
N MET A 686 -25.83 -34.33 1.35
CA MET A 686 -24.54 -34.33 2.03
C MET A 686 -24.50 -35.29 3.24
N GLY A 687 -25.65 -35.74 3.74
CA GLY A 687 -25.77 -36.53 4.95
C GLY A 687 -25.47 -35.72 6.21
N VAL A 688 -25.73 -34.41 6.18
CA VAL A 688 -25.57 -33.50 7.32
C VAL A 688 -26.92 -33.09 7.86
N ASP A 689 -26.97 -32.68 9.12
CA ASP A 689 -28.21 -32.19 9.72
C ASP A 689 -28.68 -30.89 9.01
N PRO A 690 -29.91 -30.85 8.47
CA PRO A 690 -30.44 -29.66 7.81
C PRO A 690 -30.42 -28.41 8.68
N GLU A 691 -30.73 -28.54 9.97
CA GLU A 691 -30.77 -27.38 10.87
C GLU A 691 -29.37 -26.80 11.09
N SER A 692 -28.36 -27.67 11.20
CA SER A 692 -26.94 -27.27 11.31
C SER A 692 -26.45 -26.49 10.08
N LEU A 693 -26.86 -26.87 8.86
CA LEU A 693 -26.54 -26.09 7.65
C LEU A 693 -27.33 -24.77 7.60
N LEU A 694 -28.63 -24.80 7.92
CA LEU A 694 -29.49 -23.62 7.90
C LEU A 694 -29.06 -22.54 8.91
N GLU A 695 -28.49 -22.95 10.04
CA GLU A 695 -27.98 -22.04 11.07
C GLU A 695 -26.87 -21.11 10.53
N ILE A 696 -26.03 -21.60 9.62
CA ILE A 696 -25.00 -20.78 8.96
C ILE A 696 -25.64 -19.64 8.15
N PHE A 697 -26.84 -19.88 7.63
CA PHE A 697 -27.66 -18.95 6.85
C PHE A 697 -28.74 -18.25 7.68
N ARG A 698 -28.62 -18.24 9.01
CA ARG A 698 -29.59 -17.61 9.90
C ARG A 698 -29.87 -16.15 9.49
N GLY A 699 -31.15 -15.80 9.45
CA GLY A 699 -31.62 -14.47 9.00
C GLY A 699 -31.69 -14.33 7.48
N GLN A 700 -31.33 -15.36 6.72
CA GLN A 700 -31.36 -15.45 5.26
C GLN A 700 -30.79 -14.20 4.56
N PRO A 701 -29.52 -13.80 4.83
CA PRO A 701 -28.92 -12.65 4.17
C PRO A 701 -28.95 -12.80 2.65
N GLN A 702 -29.46 -11.78 1.97
CA GLN A 702 -29.75 -11.83 0.54
C GLN A 702 -29.41 -10.49 -0.10
N THR A 703 -28.70 -10.55 -1.23
CA THR A 703 -28.54 -9.41 -2.13
C THR A 703 -28.96 -9.79 -3.54
N MET A 704 -29.26 -8.80 -4.37
CA MET A 704 -29.57 -8.99 -5.77
C MET A 704 -28.70 -8.10 -6.63
N ARG A 705 -28.23 -8.64 -7.75
CA ARG A 705 -27.61 -7.91 -8.84
C ARG A 705 -28.42 -8.11 -10.10
N ALA A 706 -29.11 -7.06 -10.53
CA ALA A 706 -29.72 -7.01 -11.85
C ALA A 706 -28.70 -6.48 -12.85
N ASN A 707 -28.46 -7.22 -13.93
CA ASN A 707 -27.49 -6.89 -14.98
C ASN A 707 -28.21 -6.54 -16.27
N TYR A 708 -27.72 -5.49 -16.94
CA TYR A 708 -28.17 -5.04 -18.24
C TYR A 708 -26.99 -5.01 -19.21
N TYR A 709 -27.03 -5.86 -20.22
CA TYR A 709 -26.00 -5.96 -21.27
C TYR A 709 -26.58 -5.39 -22.57
N PRO A 710 -26.19 -4.18 -22.98
CA PRO A 710 -26.70 -3.58 -24.21
C PRO A 710 -26.13 -4.30 -25.44
N PRO A 711 -26.83 -4.28 -26.58
CA PRO A 711 -26.36 -4.95 -27.80
C PRO A 711 -25.04 -4.36 -28.29
N CYS A 712 -24.19 -5.19 -28.91
CA CYS A 712 -22.91 -4.76 -29.46
C CYS A 712 -22.57 -5.49 -30.77
N ARG A 713 -22.55 -4.78 -31.91
CA ARG A 713 -22.21 -5.37 -33.23
C ARG A 713 -20.83 -6.04 -33.31
N GLN A 714 -19.95 -5.73 -32.38
CA GLN A 714 -18.62 -6.31 -32.22
C GLN A 714 -18.55 -7.15 -30.93
N ALA A 715 -19.61 -7.92 -30.65
CA ALA A 715 -19.76 -8.76 -29.46
C ALA A 715 -18.62 -9.79 -29.29
N ASP A 716 -17.93 -10.14 -30.38
CA ASP A 716 -16.73 -10.98 -30.42
C ASP A 716 -15.49 -10.33 -29.77
N LYS A 717 -15.56 -9.03 -29.44
CA LYS A 717 -14.46 -8.26 -28.84
C LYS A 717 -14.72 -7.81 -27.41
N VAL A 718 -15.90 -8.08 -26.85
CA VAL A 718 -16.28 -7.59 -25.51
C VAL A 718 -16.87 -8.70 -24.66
N LEU A 719 -16.79 -8.53 -23.34
CA LEU A 719 -17.47 -9.40 -22.38
C LEU A 719 -18.55 -8.60 -21.67
N GLY A 720 -19.73 -9.20 -21.51
CA GLY A 720 -20.80 -8.61 -20.70
C GLY A 720 -20.43 -8.66 -19.22
N LEU A 721 -19.87 -9.78 -18.77
CA LEU A 721 -19.31 -9.96 -17.42
C LEU A 721 -18.09 -10.87 -17.50
N SER A 722 -16.96 -10.41 -16.94
CA SER A 722 -15.69 -11.13 -16.94
C SER A 722 -15.77 -12.50 -16.21
N PRO A 723 -14.91 -13.48 -16.56
CA PRO A 723 -14.85 -14.79 -15.91
C PRO A 723 -14.66 -14.70 -14.39
N HIS A 724 -15.53 -15.34 -13.63
CA HIS A 724 -15.47 -15.34 -12.17
C HIS A 724 -16.19 -16.55 -11.55
N CYS A 725 -15.94 -16.77 -10.26
CA CYS A 725 -16.78 -17.59 -9.38
C CYS A 725 -17.58 -16.69 -8.43
N ASP A 726 -18.75 -17.16 -8.00
CA ASP A 726 -19.54 -16.45 -7.00
C ASP A 726 -18.97 -16.66 -5.60
N ALA A 727 -18.79 -15.57 -4.84
CA ALA A 727 -18.35 -15.64 -3.45
C ALA A 727 -19.37 -16.31 -2.53
N THR A 728 -20.64 -16.30 -2.91
CA THR A 728 -21.78 -16.62 -2.04
C THR A 728 -21.97 -18.13 -1.92
N SER A 729 -23.04 -18.59 -1.24
CA SER A 729 -23.28 -20.03 -1.11
C SER A 729 -24.10 -20.58 -2.25
N LEU A 730 -25.24 -19.94 -2.53
CA LEU A 730 -26.13 -20.30 -3.62
C LEU A 730 -26.54 -19.04 -4.36
N THR A 731 -26.59 -19.12 -5.69
CA THR A 731 -27.07 -18.04 -6.55
C THR A 731 -28.29 -18.53 -7.32
N LEU A 732 -29.38 -17.75 -7.29
CA LEU A 732 -30.59 -17.95 -8.07
C LEU A 732 -30.60 -16.92 -9.20
N LEU A 733 -30.28 -17.34 -10.42
CA LEU A 733 -30.26 -16.49 -11.60
C LEU A 733 -31.57 -16.62 -12.37
N LEU A 734 -32.33 -15.52 -12.40
CA LEU A 734 -33.46 -15.34 -13.30
C LEU A 734 -32.98 -14.69 -14.60
N GLN A 735 -33.24 -15.35 -15.72
CA GLN A 735 -33.12 -14.71 -17.02
C GLN A 735 -34.39 -13.89 -17.29
N VAL A 736 -34.22 -12.56 -17.40
CA VAL A 736 -35.33 -11.61 -17.42
C VAL A 736 -35.97 -11.53 -18.81
N ASN A 737 -35.18 -11.66 -19.87
CA ASN A 737 -35.64 -11.72 -21.26
C ASN A 737 -35.08 -12.95 -22.00
N ASP A 738 -35.54 -13.19 -23.23
CA ASP A 738 -35.23 -14.40 -24.02
C ASP A 738 -33.79 -14.47 -24.57
N VAL A 739 -32.93 -13.51 -24.23
CA VAL A 739 -31.59 -13.37 -24.80
C VAL A 739 -30.56 -14.19 -24.03
N GLN A 740 -30.03 -15.21 -24.68
CA GLN A 740 -28.98 -16.08 -24.13
C GLN A 740 -27.65 -15.34 -23.99
N GLY A 741 -26.77 -15.83 -23.11
CA GLY A 741 -25.44 -15.24 -22.93
C GLY A 741 -24.59 -15.80 -21.81
N LEU A 742 -25.16 -16.61 -20.90
CA LEU A 742 -24.37 -17.26 -19.85
C LEU A 742 -23.48 -18.36 -20.45
N GLN A 743 -22.21 -18.38 -20.06
CA GLN A 743 -21.27 -19.45 -20.36
C GLN A 743 -20.60 -19.93 -19.09
N ILE A 744 -20.45 -21.25 -18.95
CA ILE A 744 -19.76 -21.88 -17.80
C ILE A 744 -18.52 -22.63 -18.27
N ARG A 745 -17.50 -22.70 -17.41
CA ARG A 745 -16.26 -23.44 -17.69
C ARG A 745 -16.47 -24.92 -17.37
N LYS A 746 -16.42 -25.79 -18.37
CA LYS A 746 -16.51 -27.24 -18.22
C LYS A 746 -15.34 -27.91 -18.95
N ASP A 747 -14.57 -28.73 -18.23
CA ASP A 747 -13.43 -29.48 -18.75
C ASP A 747 -12.42 -28.63 -19.54
N GLY A 748 -12.19 -27.39 -19.08
CA GLY A 748 -11.28 -26.43 -19.70
C GLY A 748 -11.85 -25.65 -20.87
N LYS A 749 -13.09 -25.92 -21.29
CA LYS A 749 -13.78 -25.25 -22.40
C LYS A 749 -14.96 -24.42 -21.91
N TRP A 750 -15.40 -23.46 -22.72
CA TRP A 750 -16.62 -22.70 -22.44
C TRP A 750 -17.84 -23.42 -23.00
N LEU A 751 -18.85 -23.62 -22.15
CA LEU A 751 -20.13 -24.21 -22.52
C LEU A 751 -21.22 -23.14 -22.45
N ALA A 752 -21.94 -22.94 -23.55
CA ALA A 752 -23.10 -22.05 -23.56
C ALA A 752 -24.28 -22.67 -22.82
N VAL A 753 -24.90 -21.91 -21.91
CA VAL A 753 -26.09 -22.34 -21.17
C VAL A 753 -27.33 -21.81 -21.88
N ASN A 754 -28.20 -22.73 -22.29
CA ASN A 754 -29.52 -22.42 -22.84
C ASN A 754 -30.55 -22.41 -21.69
N ALA A 755 -30.92 -21.22 -21.23
CA ALA A 755 -31.92 -21.05 -20.18
C ALA A 755 -33.29 -21.51 -20.67
N LEU A 756 -33.93 -22.41 -19.91
CA LEU A 756 -35.32 -22.80 -20.09
C LEU A 756 -36.22 -21.65 -19.67
N ASP A 757 -37.29 -21.43 -20.43
CA ASP A 757 -38.27 -20.41 -20.06
C ASP A 757 -38.93 -20.78 -18.72
N GLY A 758 -39.14 -19.76 -17.89
CA GLY A 758 -39.66 -19.91 -16.53
C GLY A 758 -38.74 -20.62 -15.54
N ALA A 759 -37.53 -21.08 -15.90
CA ALA A 759 -36.64 -21.75 -14.97
C ALA A 759 -35.67 -20.78 -14.27
N PHE A 760 -35.24 -21.14 -13.05
CA PHE A 760 -34.05 -20.54 -12.44
C PHE A 760 -32.80 -21.31 -12.85
N ILE A 761 -31.72 -20.59 -13.15
CA ILE A 761 -30.39 -21.20 -13.19
C ILE A 761 -29.79 -21.06 -11.78
N ILE A 762 -29.45 -22.19 -11.17
CA ILE A 762 -28.87 -22.25 -9.84
C ILE A 762 -27.39 -22.58 -9.97
N ASN A 763 -26.54 -21.87 -9.22
CA ASN A 763 -25.14 -22.25 -9.09
C ASN A 763 -24.61 -22.22 -7.66
N ILE A 764 -23.61 -23.07 -7.44
CA ILE A 764 -22.86 -23.19 -6.20
C ILE A 764 -21.77 -22.13 -6.21
N GLY A 765 -21.63 -21.39 -5.11
CA GLY A 765 -20.51 -20.47 -4.92
C GLY A 765 -19.46 -20.98 -3.94
N ASP A 766 -18.40 -20.19 -3.78
CA ASP A 766 -17.18 -20.55 -3.05
C ASP A 766 -17.46 -20.94 -1.59
N MET A 767 -18.37 -20.24 -0.91
CA MET A 767 -18.75 -20.57 0.47
C MET A 767 -19.30 -21.99 0.58
N LEU A 768 -20.17 -22.41 -0.33
CA LEU A 768 -20.80 -23.73 -0.27
C LEU A 768 -19.85 -24.85 -0.74
N GLU A 769 -18.91 -24.58 -1.65
CA GLU A 769 -17.78 -25.50 -1.92
C GLU A 769 -16.94 -25.72 -0.65
N VAL A 770 -16.62 -24.66 0.10
CA VAL A 770 -15.87 -24.75 1.35
C VAL A 770 -16.65 -25.51 2.43
N LEU A 771 -17.92 -25.15 2.66
CA LEU A 771 -18.80 -25.80 3.65
C LEU A 771 -18.96 -27.30 3.35
N SER A 772 -19.15 -27.66 2.07
CA SER A 772 -19.27 -29.04 1.63
C SER A 772 -17.93 -29.81 1.59
N ASN A 773 -16.85 -29.20 2.08
CA ASN A 773 -15.49 -29.74 2.05
C ASN A 773 -15.06 -30.19 0.65
N GLY A 774 -15.48 -29.47 -0.40
CA GLY A 774 -15.13 -29.75 -1.79
C GLY A 774 -16.00 -30.79 -2.49
N ARG A 775 -17.06 -31.29 -1.83
CA ARG A 775 -18.05 -32.19 -2.44
C ARG A 775 -18.82 -31.49 -3.55
N TYR A 776 -19.25 -30.25 -3.33
CA TYR A 776 -19.85 -29.42 -4.36
C TYR A 776 -18.83 -28.47 -5.00
N ARG A 777 -19.08 -28.06 -6.24
CA ARG A 777 -18.12 -27.28 -7.04
C ARG A 777 -18.65 -25.89 -7.39
N SER A 778 -17.90 -24.86 -6.98
CA SER A 778 -18.00 -23.50 -7.48
C SER A 778 -17.34 -23.42 -8.84
N ILE A 779 -18.12 -23.12 -9.88
CA ILE A 779 -17.68 -23.16 -11.28
C ILE A 779 -17.55 -21.74 -11.85
N GLU A 780 -16.43 -21.54 -12.54
CA GLU A 780 -16.13 -20.29 -13.21
C GLU A 780 -17.09 -20.07 -14.39
N HIS A 781 -17.63 -18.88 -14.49
CA HIS A 781 -18.63 -18.52 -15.50
C HIS A 781 -18.47 -17.07 -15.96
N ARG A 782 -19.01 -16.77 -17.14
CA ARG A 782 -18.97 -15.43 -17.76
C ARG A 782 -20.29 -15.10 -18.45
N ALA A 783 -20.52 -13.83 -18.76
CA ALA A 783 -21.67 -13.39 -19.55
C ALA A 783 -21.21 -12.79 -20.88
N MET A 784 -21.80 -13.26 -21.98
CA MET A 784 -21.59 -12.76 -23.33
C MET A 784 -22.62 -11.68 -23.69
N VAL A 785 -22.21 -10.81 -24.62
CA VAL A 785 -23.08 -9.78 -25.20
C VAL A 785 -23.69 -10.31 -26.50
N ASN A 786 -24.93 -9.92 -26.79
CA ASN A 786 -25.57 -10.24 -28.05
C ASN A 786 -25.39 -9.08 -29.06
N PRO A 787 -25.21 -9.34 -30.37
CA PRO A 787 -24.99 -8.27 -31.33
C PRO A 787 -26.21 -7.40 -31.65
N GLU A 788 -27.43 -7.91 -31.41
CA GLU A 788 -28.67 -7.29 -31.89
C GLU A 788 -29.63 -6.92 -30.77
N LYS A 789 -29.67 -7.70 -29.69
CA LYS A 789 -30.63 -7.53 -28.59
C LYS A 789 -29.93 -7.25 -27.26
N GLU A 790 -30.56 -6.45 -26.39
CA GLU A 790 -30.13 -6.33 -25.01
C GLU A 790 -30.40 -7.62 -24.22
N ARG A 791 -29.54 -7.96 -23.27
CA ARG A 791 -29.76 -9.06 -22.33
C ARG A 791 -29.97 -8.52 -20.92
N ILE A 792 -30.99 -9.01 -20.22
CA ILE A 792 -31.25 -8.65 -18.83
C ILE A 792 -31.29 -9.92 -17.98
N SER A 793 -30.66 -9.89 -16.81
CA SER A 793 -30.70 -10.99 -15.85
C SER A 793 -30.69 -10.49 -14.41
N ALA A 794 -31.32 -11.21 -13.49
CA ALA A 794 -31.34 -10.89 -12.07
C ALA A 794 -30.76 -12.06 -11.26
N ALA A 795 -29.57 -11.86 -10.70
CA ALA A 795 -28.92 -12.82 -9.82
C ALA A 795 -29.25 -12.49 -8.37
N VAL A 796 -29.83 -13.43 -7.64
CA VAL A 796 -30.10 -13.32 -6.21
C VAL A 796 -29.09 -14.19 -5.47
N PHE A 797 -28.29 -13.59 -4.61
CA PHE A 797 -27.22 -14.26 -3.89
C PHE A 797 -27.63 -14.54 -2.45
N HIS A 798 -27.53 -15.80 -2.04
CA HIS A 798 -27.77 -16.24 -0.66
C HIS A 798 -26.43 -16.41 0.06
N GLN A 799 -26.26 -15.63 1.12
CA GLN A 799 -25.01 -15.48 1.87
C GLN A 799 -25.12 -16.07 3.27
N ALA A 800 -24.01 -16.52 3.82
CA ALA A 800 -23.93 -16.87 5.24
C ALA A 800 -24.15 -15.63 6.12
N CYS A 801 -24.60 -15.83 7.36
CA CYS A 801 -24.75 -14.74 8.32
C CYS A 801 -23.39 -14.11 8.64
N ARG A 802 -23.35 -12.80 8.95
CA ARG A 802 -22.09 -12.07 9.18
C ARG A 802 -21.23 -12.60 10.34
N LYS A 803 -21.85 -13.36 11.25
CA LYS A 803 -21.17 -14.00 12.40
C LYS A 803 -20.75 -15.44 12.11
N ALA A 804 -21.08 -15.98 10.93
CA ALA A 804 -20.73 -17.34 10.57
C ALA A 804 -19.21 -17.49 10.39
N THR A 805 -18.73 -18.68 10.74
CA THR A 805 -17.42 -19.17 10.31
C THR A 805 -17.61 -19.99 9.04
N ILE A 806 -16.94 -19.60 7.97
CA ILE A 806 -16.92 -20.33 6.71
C ILE A 806 -15.78 -21.34 6.76
N GLY A 807 -16.11 -22.62 6.77
CA GLY A 807 -15.16 -23.73 6.83
C GLY A 807 -15.87 -25.08 6.63
N PRO A 808 -15.14 -26.17 6.37
CA PRO A 808 -15.74 -27.49 6.19
C PRO A 808 -16.67 -27.90 7.34
N LEU A 809 -17.86 -28.39 7.02
CA LEU A 809 -18.80 -28.91 8.03
C LEU A 809 -18.17 -30.09 8.80
N PRO A 810 -18.25 -30.12 10.15
CA PRO A 810 -17.60 -31.14 10.96
C PRO A 810 -17.93 -32.58 10.55
N GLU A 811 -19.19 -32.85 10.23
CA GLU A 811 -19.71 -34.15 9.79
C GLU A 811 -19.02 -34.63 8.51
N LEU A 812 -18.79 -33.72 7.57
CA LEU A 812 -18.12 -34.02 6.29
C LEU A 812 -16.61 -34.21 6.47
N VAL A 813 -16.01 -33.56 7.46
CA VAL A 813 -14.60 -33.79 7.83
C VAL A 813 -14.44 -35.16 8.48
N MET A 814 -15.35 -35.53 9.39
CA MET A 814 -15.35 -36.84 10.05
C MET A 814 -15.54 -37.98 9.04
N ASN A 815 -16.48 -37.85 8.11
CA ASN A 815 -16.73 -38.82 7.06
C ASN A 815 -15.56 -38.94 6.06
N ASN A 816 -14.68 -37.94 5.98
CA ASN A 816 -13.48 -37.93 5.11
C ASN A 816 -12.19 -38.27 5.87
N GLY A 817 -12.26 -39.17 6.86
CA GLY A 817 -11.09 -39.62 7.62
C GLY A 817 -10.45 -38.55 8.51
N GLY A 818 -11.23 -37.54 8.91
CA GLY A 818 -10.83 -36.49 9.85
C GLY A 818 -9.99 -35.35 9.25
N LYS A 819 -9.93 -35.21 7.92
CA LYS A 819 -9.08 -34.21 7.24
C LYS A 819 -9.87 -33.13 6.50
N PRO A 820 -9.81 -31.85 6.92
CA PRO A 820 -10.42 -30.76 6.18
C PRO A 820 -9.60 -30.44 4.91
N LEU A 821 -10.30 -30.16 3.80
CA LEU A 821 -9.70 -29.72 2.53
C LEU A 821 -9.61 -28.20 2.40
N TYR A 822 -10.31 -27.45 3.25
CA TYR A 822 -10.34 -25.97 3.21
C TYR A 822 -10.13 -25.38 4.60
N LYS A 823 -9.50 -24.20 4.65
CA LYS A 823 -9.32 -23.42 5.88
C LYS A 823 -10.65 -22.82 6.35
N SER A 824 -10.78 -22.67 7.66
CA SER A 824 -11.93 -21.98 8.28
C SER A 824 -11.59 -20.51 8.57
N MET A 825 -12.52 -19.59 8.32
CA MET A 825 -12.38 -18.17 8.64
C MET A 825 -13.74 -17.48 8.87
N GLY A 826 -13.73 -16.31 9.52
CA GLY A 826 -14.96 -15.52 9.68
C GLY A 826 -15.49 -14.97 8.36
N TYR A 827 -16.81 -14.77 8.26
CA TYR A 827 -17.48 -14.23 7.07
C TYR A 827 -16.85 -12.91 6.57
N GLU A 828 -16.57 -11.96 7.45
CA GLU A 828 -16.00 -10.66 7.05
C GLU A 828 -14.60 -10.81 6.45
N ASP A 829 -13.78 -11.71 6.97
CA ASP A 829 -12.44 -11.97 6.43
C ASP A 829 -12.51 -12.72 5.10
N PHE A 830 -13.46 -13.65 4.96
CA PHE A 830 -13.76 -14.31 3.69
C PHE A 830 -14.15 -13.30 2.60
N MET A 831 -15.07 -12.38 2.91
CA MET A 831 -15.53 -11.37 1.94
C MET A 831 -14.44 -10.33 1.63
N LYS A 832 -13.64 -9.90 2.62
CA LYS A 832 -12.47 -9.03 2.39
C LYS A 832 -11.46 -9.68 1.45
N ARG A 833 -11.14 -10.96 1.69
CA ARG A 833 -10.24 -11.76 0.84
C ARG A 833 -10.78 -11.89 -0.59
N PHE A 834 -12.07 -12.19 -0.73
CA PHE A 834 -12.71 -12.29 -2.05
C PHE A 834 -12.62 -10.98 -2.83
N PHE A 835 -12.87 -9.83 -2.19
CA PHE A 835 -12.81 -8.53 -2.88
C PHE A 835 -11.40 -7.96 -3.04
N SER A 836 -10.41 -8.45 -2.28
CA SER A 836 -8.99 -8.08 -2.47
C SER A 836 -8.33 -8.85 -3.61
N ALA A 837 -8.80 -10.06 -3.89
CA ALA A 837 -8.44 -10.79 -5.10
C ALA A 837 -9.19 -10.14 -6.28
N LYS A 838 -8.49 -9.77 -7.35
CA LYS A 838 -9.16 -9.38 -8.61
C LYS A 838 -10.09 -10.53 -9.05
N LEU A 839 -11.16 -10.24 -9.80
CA LEU A 839 -12.05 -11.25 -10.41
C LEU A 839 -11.24 -12.14 -11.37
N ASP A 840 -10.55 -13.13 -10.83
CA ASP A 840 -9.60 -14.00 -11.53
C ASP A 840 -9.99 -15.47 -11.31
N GLY A 841 -11.11 -15.86 -11.94
CA GLY A 841 -11.62 -17.22 -11.94
C GLY A 841 -11.80 -17.83 -10.55
N ARG A 842 -11.11 -18.96 -10.30
CA ARG A 842 -11.21 -19.76 -9.06
C ARG A 842 -10.16 -19.43 -8.00
N ALA A 843 -9.40 -18.32 -8.15
CA ALA A 843 -8.26 -18.02 -7.28
C ALA A 843 -8.63 -17.93 -5.78
N ASN A 844 -9.81 -17.41 -5.45
CA ASN A 844 -10.25 -17.28 -4.06
C ASN A 844 -10.43 -18.65 -3.36
N VAL A 845 -11.27 -19.52 -3.93
CA VAL A 845 -11.54 -20.86 -3.36
C VAL A 845 -10.31 -21.77 -3.38
N GLU A 846 -9.45 -21.68 -4.40
CA GLU A 846 -8.19 -22.43 -4.44
C GLU A 846 -7.20 -21.97 -3.38
N GLY A 847 -7.12 -20.66 -3.11
CA GLY A 847 -6.30 -20.11 -2.03
C GLY A 847 -6.78 -20.50 -0.62
N LEU A 848 -8.01 -20.99 -0.47
CA LEU A 848 -8.55 -21.51 0.80
C LEU A 848 -8.25 -23.00 1.01
N ARG A 849 -7.80 -23.74 -0.01
CA ARG A 849 -7.52 -25.17 0.14
C ARG A 849 -6.35 -25.42 1.10
N ILE A 850 -6.53 -26.39 1.99
CA ILE A 850 -5.48 -26.95 2.84
C ILE A 850 -4.71 -27.95 1.98
N GLN A 851 -3.45 -27.62 1.70
CA GLN A 851 -2.60 -28.47 0.88
C GLN A 851 -2.25 -29.75 1.66
N ASN A 852 -3.02 -30.82 1.41
CA ASN A 852 -2.64 -32.18 1.74
C ASN A 852 -1.69 -32.70 0.66
N SER A 853 -0.48 -33.04 1.08
CA SER A 853 0.70 -33.46 0.29
C SER A 853 0.55 -34.76 -0.53
N ARG A 854 -0.66 -35.18 -0.92
CA ARG A 854 -0.90 -36.45 -1.64
C ARG A 854 -1.90 -36.41 -2.82
N GLY A 855 -2.64 -35.32 -3.05
CA GLY A 855 -3.70 -35.29 -4.07
C GLY A 855 -3.36 -34.55 -5.39
N LEU A 856 -2.27 -33.79 -5.42
CA LEU A 856 -1.96 -32.89 -6.55
C LEU A 856 -1.31 -33.61 -7.76
N ALA A 857 -0.76 -34.80 -7.56
CA ALA A 857 0.03 -35.50 -8.57
C ALA A 857 -0.80 -36.18 -9.68
N THR A 858 -2.11 -36.41 -9.47
CA THR A 858 -2.93 -37.18 -10.42
C THR A 858 -3.83 -36.32 -11.31
N ASP A 859 -4.29 -35.14 -10.89
CA ASP A 859 -5.27 -34.35 -11.68
C ASP A 859 -4.63 -33.25 -12.54
N LEU A 860 -3.45 -32.73 -12.16
CA LEU A 860 -2.70 -31.77 -12.99
C LEU A 860 -1.93 -32.48 -14.13
N THR A 861 -1.50 -33.72 -13.90
CA THR A 861 -0.74 -34.52 -14.88
C THR A 861 -1.63 -35.03 -16.03
N SER A 862 -2.93 -35.24 -15.77
CA SER A 862 -3.90 -35.69 -16.79
C SER A 862 -4.29 -34.58 -17.79
N ARG A 863 -4.19 -33.30 -17.39
CA ARG A 863 -4.48 -32.14 -18.24
C ARG A 863 -3.30 -31.70 -19.10
N TYR A 864 -2.06 -31.97 -18.67
CA TYR A 864 -0.87 -31.56 -19.42
C TYR A 864 -0.41 -32.60 -20.47
N LEU A 865 -0.70 -33.90 -20.28
CA LEU A 865 -0.28 -34.96 -21.21
C LEU A 865 -1.13 -35.11 -22.49
N ARG A 866 -2.22 -34.34 -22.65
CA ARG A 866 -3.03 -34.35 -23.90
C ARG A 866 -2.71 -33.21 -24.87
N GLY A 867 -1.81 -32.29 -24.53
CA GLY A 867 -1.58 -31.07 -25.31
C GLY A 867 -0.31 -30.99 -26.17
N THR A 868 0.71 -31.80 -25.92
CA THR A 868 2.00 -31.66 -26.64
C THR A 868 2.66 -32.99 -26.92
N SER A 869 2.17 -33.68 -27.95
CA SER A 869 2.98 -34.64 -28.70
C SER A 869 3.93 -33.85 -29.61
N GLY A 870 5.08 -33.49 -29.09
CA GLY A 870 6.16 -32.87 -29.83
C GLY A 870 7.50 -33.28 -29.23
N GLN A 871 8.11 -34.30 -29.81
CA GLN A 871 9.45 -34.76 -29.46
C GLN A 871 10.44 -33.58 -29.48
N ILE A 872 11.12 -33.35 -28.36
CA ILE A 872 12.39 -32.60 -28.34
C ILE A 872 13.41 -33.49 -27.66
N GLU A 873 14.17 -34.24 -28.47
CA GLU A 873 15.41 -34.88 -28.05
C GLU A 873 16.58 -33.88 -28.14
N ALA A 874 17.45 -33.95 -27.12
CA ALA A 874 18.88 -33.60 -27.03
C ALA A 874 19.14 -32.77 -25.74
N GLY A 875 20.07 -33.10 -24.84
CA GLY A 875 21.01 -34.22 -24.73
C GLY A 875 21.83 -34.03 -23.43
N ALA A 876 22.17 -35.16 -22.79
CA ALA A 876 23.02 -35.35 -21.61
C ALA A 876 22.46 -34.91 -20.23
N GLY A 877 21.82 -35.89 -19.58
CA GLY A 877 21.36 -35.90 -18.20
C GLY A 877 19.96 -36.50 -18.14
N GLU A 878 19.84 -37.83 -17.97
CA GLU A 878 18.56 -38.54 -17.86
C GLU A 878 17.65 -37.84 -16.84
N VAL A 879 16.57 -37.20 -17.33
CA VAL A 879 15.41 -36.93 -16.51
C VAL A 879 14.58 -38.20 -16.57
N ILE A 880 14.77 -39.08 -15.57
CA ILE A 880 13.99 -40.31 -15.47
C ILE A 880 12.54 -39.90 -15.20
N SER A 881 11.67 -40.08 -16.20
CA SER A 881 10.23 -39.82 -16.13
C SER A 881 9.47 -40.83 -15.25
N GLY A 882 10.11 -41.32 -14.19
CA GLY A 882 9.66 -42.48 -13.40
C GLY A 882 9.85 -42.34 -11.89
N CYS A 883 10.26 -41.19 -11.36
CA CYS A 883 10.34 -40.96 -9.91
C CYS A 883 9.17 -40.10 -9.41
N ASP A 884 8.39 -40.68 -8.50
CA ASP A 884 7.38 -40.12 -7.61
C ASP A 884 7.02 -38.62 -7.81
N ILE A 885 5.91 -38.36 -8.52
CA ILE A 885 5.35 -37.02 -8.82
C ILE A 885 4.87 -36.29 -7.53
N ASN A 886 5.05 -36.90 -6.35
CA ASN A 886 4.73 -36.35 -5.02
C ASN A 886 5.87 -35.55 -4.35
N ALA A 887 7.03 -35.40 -4.99
CA ALA A 887 8.21 -34.79 -4.37
C ALA A 887 8.21 -33.24 -4.46
N ALA A 888 7.26 -32.57 -3.79
CA ALA A 888 7.35 -31.13 -3.55
C ALA A 888 8.30 -30.85 -2.37
N ILE A 889 9.13 -29.79 -2.47
CA ILE A 889 9.95 -29.38 -1.33
C ILE A 889 9.07 -29.03 -0.12
N PRO A 890 9.51 -29.29 1.13
CA PRO A 890 8.71 -29.07 2.33
C PRO A 890 8.21 -27.64 2.46
N ILE A 891 7.03 -27.47 3.08
CA ILE A 891 6.49 -26.15 3.43
C ILE A 891 6.58 -25.98 4.95
N ILE A 892 7.16 -24.88 5.39
CA ILE A 892 7.36 -24.54 6.79
C ILE A 892 6.67 -23.22 7.09
N ASP A 893 5.95 -23.19 8.21
CA ASP A 893 5.26 -22.02 8.72
C ASP A 893 6.14 -21.34 9.79
N LEU A 894 6.67 -20.15 9.49
CA LEU A 894 7.59 -19.44 10.39
C LEU A 894 6.93 -19.09 11.72
N ALA A 895 5.65 -18.69 11.70
CA ALA A 895 4.93 -18.35 12.93
C ALA A 895 4.86 -19.54 13.90
N LYS A 896 4.75 -20.77 13.37
CA LYS A 896 4.81 -22.00 14.18
C LYS A 896 6.21 -22.37 14.63
N LEU A 897 7.27 -21.92 13.96
CA LEU A 897 8.65 -22.09 14.42
C LEU A 897 8.98 -21.19 15.61
N LEU A 898 8.28 -20.06 15.73
CA LEU A 898 8.48 -19.08 16.80
C LEU A 898 7.65 -19.38 18.07
N ASP A 899 6.89 -20.48 18.10
CA ASP A 899 6.15 -20.90 19.29
C ASP A 899 7.13 -21.27 20.42
N PRO A 900 7.12 -20.55 21.56
CA PRO A 900 7.98 -20.86 22.70
C PRO A 900 7.74 -22.27 23.27
N GLN A 901 6.55 -22.84 23.05
CA GLN A 901 6.17 -24.18 23.50
C GLN A 901 6.54 -25.29 22.52
N LEU A 902 7.17 -24.96 21.38
CA LEU A 902 7.58 -25.95 20.39
C LEU A 902 8.56 -26.95 21.00
N SER A 903 8.11 -28.21 21.09
CA SER A 903 8.89 -29.31 21.64
C SER A 903 10.15 -29.60 20.82
N GLN A 904 11.18 -30.19 21.44
CA GLN A 904 12.42 -30.56 20.74
C GLN A 904 12.13 -31.59 19.61
N ASP A 905 11.19 -32.50 19.83
CA ASP A 905 10.78 -33.49 18.82
C ASP A 905 10.07 -32.85 17.62
N GLU A 906 9.25 -31.82 17.84
CA GLU A 906 8.62 -31.07 16.75
C GLU A 906 9.60 -30.14 16.03
N CYS A 907 10.59 -29.61 16.77
CA CYS A 907 11.72 -28.89 16.20
C CYS A 907 12.52 -29.82 15.26
N ALA A 908 12.91 -31.00 15.74
CA ALA A 908 13.58 -32.06 14.97
C ALA A 908 12.81 -32.49 13.72
N LYS A 909 11.49 -32.69 13.84
CA LYS A 909 10.62 -33.01 12.69
C LYS A 909 10.66 -31.94 11.62
N ARG A 910 10.75 -30.66 12.00
CA ARG A 910 10.78 -29.52 11.06
C ARG A 910 12.20 -29.27 10.51
N GLY A 911 13.24 -29.51 11.31
CA GLY A 911 14.63 -29.47 10.86
C GLY A 911 14.98 -30.56 9.85
N SER A 912 14.18 -31.64 9.79
CA SER A 912 14.32 -32.70 8.78
C SER A 912 14.29 -32.19 7.33
N ALA A 913 13.63 -31.05 7.06
CA ALA A 913 13.65 -30.42 5.74
C ALA A 913 15.07 -29.98 5.34
N CYS A 914 15.79 -29.31 6.24
CA CYS A 914 17.18 -28.90 6.00
C CYS A 914 18.13 -30.10 5.87
N GLN A 915 17.82 -31.21 6.55
CA GLN A 915 18.62 -32.43 6.53
C GLN A 915 18.43 -33.25 5.24
N HIS A 916 17.19 -33.38 4.75
CA HIS A 916 16.85 -34.27 3.64
C HIS A 916 16.69 -33.55 2.30
N TRP A 917 16.26 -32.29 2.33
CA TRP A 917 15.90 -31.51 1.14
C TRP A 917 16.83 -30.34 0.88
N GLY A 918 17.45 -29.74 1.89
CA GLY A 918 18.25 -28.51 1.76
C GLY A 918 17.46 -27.27 1.29
N PHE A 919 16.25 -27.47 0.78
CA PHE A 919 15.30 -26.49 0.29
C PHE A 919 13.96 -26.66 0.98
N PHE A 920 13.29 -25.55 1.29
CA PHE A 920 11.90 -25.55 1.73
C PHE A 920 11.23 -24.21 1.42
N GLN A 921 9.90 -24.19 1.42
CA GLN A 921 9.10 -22.98 1.22
C GLN A 921 8.66 -22.44 2.58
N LEU A 922 8.94 -21.17 2.85
CA LEU A 922 8.56 -20.51 4.10
C LEU A 922 7.29 -19.67 3.87
N ILE A 923 6.25 -19.97 4.65
CA ILE A 923 5.00 -19.21 4.70
C ILE A 923 4.84 -18.51 6.04
N ASN A 924 3.95 -17.52 6.11
CA ASN A 924 3.73 -16.69 7.31
C ASN A 924 5.05 -16.10 7.85
N HIS A 925 5.96 -15.71 6.96
CA HIS A 925 7.31 -15.26 7.27
C HIS A 925 7.38 -13.83 7.86
N SER A 926 6.23 -13.20 8.15
CA SER A 926 6.12 -11.86 8.75
C SER A 926 6.67 -10.67 7.93
N VAL A 927 7.41 -10.89 6.84
CA VAL A 927 7.71 -9.84 5.85
C VAL A 927 6.39 -9.23 5.34
N PRO A 928 6.18 -7.90 5.46
CA PRO A 928 4.91 -7.29 5.03
C PRO A 928 4.70 -7.36 3.52
N ASP A 929 3.46 -7.61 3.08
CA ASP A 929 3.08 -7.73 1.67
C ASP A 929 3.52 -6.51 0.85
N LYS A 930 3.41 -5.31 1.42
CA LYS A 930 3.87 -4.08 0.77
C LYS A 930 5.35 -4.17 0.41
N VAL A 931 6.21 -4.68 1.31
CA VAL A 931 7.66 -4.77 1.08
C VAL A 931 7.98 -5.80 -0.01
N ILE A 932 7.23 -6.91 -0.06
CA ILE A 932 7.36 -7.91 -1.14
C ILE A 932 6.92 -7.31 -2.48
N ASN A 933 5.78 -6.61 -2.51
CA ASN A 933 5.24 -6.03 -3.73
C ASN A 933 6.10 -4.88 -4.25
N ASP A 934 6.57 -3.99 -3.38
CA ASP A 934 7.53 -2.94 -3.74
C ASP A 934 8.79 -3.57 -4.39
N MET A 935 9.34 -4.64 -3.78
CA MET A 935 10.51 -5.36 -4.33
C MET A 935 10.23 -6.01 -5.68
N ARG A 936 9.02 -6.54 -5.89
CA ARG A 936 8.61 -7.12 -7.19
C ARG A 936 8.53 -6.04 -8.27
N GLU A 937 7.94 -4.90 -7.93
CA GLU A 937 7.79 -3.76 -8.84
C GLU A 937 9.16 -3.19 -9.22
N ASP A 938 10.00 -2.85 -8.24
CA ASP A 938 11.32 -2.27 -8.43
C ASP A 938 12.20 -3.12 -9.37
N LEU A 939 12.27 -4.44 -9.13
CA LEU A 939 13.08 -5.33 -9.96
C LEU A 939 12.49 -5.54 -11.35
N THR A 940 11.16 -5.63 -11.46
CA THR A 940 10.48 -5.76 -12.75
C THR A 940 10.71 -4.52 -13.59
N GLU A 941 10.64 -3.33 -12.99
CA GLU A 941 10.93 -2.07 -13.66
C GLU A 941 12.40 -1.99 -14.08
N PHE A 942 13.33 -2.27 -13.16
CA PHE A 942 14.77 -2.24 -13.46
C PHE A 942 15.13 -3.11 -14.66
N PHE A 943 14.69 -4.38 -14.71
CA PHE A 943 15.06 -5.26 -15.82
C PHE A 943 14.40 -4.90 -17.16
N ARG A 944 13.29 -4.15 -17.12
CA ARG A 944 12.60 -3.61 -18.31
C ARG A 944 13.21 -2.31 -18.84
N LEU A 945 14.13 -1.69 -18.09
CA LEU A 945 14.86 -0.53 -18.60
C LEU A 945 15.63 -0.89 -19.88
N PRO A 946 15.84 0.07 -20.80
CA PRO A 946 16.71 -0.11 -21.96
C PRO A 946 18.10 -0.59 -21.56
N LEU A 947 18.73 -1.39 -22.42
CA LEU A 947 20.04 -1.97 -22.14
C LEU A 947 21.09 -0.87 -21.87
N GLU A 948 21.04 0.23 -22.62
CA GLU A 948 21.94 1.38 -22.49
C GLU A 948 21.83 2.02 -21.10
N THR A 949 20.62 2.07 -20.52
CA THR A 949 20.39 2.57 -19.17
C THR A 949 20.90 1.58 -18.13
N LYS A 950 20.64 0.28 -18.31
CA LYS A 950 21.15 -0.76 -17.41
C LYS A 950 22.67 -0.87 -17.44
N GLN A 951 23.30 -0.56 -18.58
CA GLN A 951 24.75 -0.52 -18.75
C GLN A 951 25.43 0.55 -17.89
N ALA A 952 24.71 1.59 -17.45
CA ALA A 952 25.25 2.53 -16.45
C ALA A 952 25.61 1.84 -15.12
N TYR A 953 24.96 0.71 -14.82
CA TYR A 953 25.22 -0.11 -13.64
C TYR A 953 26.12 -1.31 -13.96
N ALA A 954 26.73 -1.36 -15.15
CA ALA A 954 27.48 -2.53 -15.61
C ALA A 954 28.58 -2.92 -14.61
N LYS A 955 28.65 -4.22 -14.32
CA LYS A 955 29.62 -4.82 -13.41
C LYS A 955 31.04 -4.71 -14.00
N PRO A 956 31.97 -3.99 -13.34
CA PRO A 956 33.39 -3.99 -13.72
C PRO A 956 34.02 -5.37 -13.53
N THR A 957 35.07 -5.68 -14.30
CA THR A 957 35.75 -6.99 -14.26
C THR A 957 36.41 -7.32 -12.93
N ASP A 958 36.73 -6.31 -12.11
CA ASP A 958 37.40 -6.42 -10.82
C ASP A 958 36.45 -6.28 -9.61
N LYS A 959 35.16 -5.99 -9.84
CA LYS A 959 34.16 -5.83 -8.78
C LYS A 959 33.14 -6.96 -8.77
N PHE A 960 32.55 -7.20 -7.60
CA PHE A 960 31.52 -8.23 -7.40
C PHE A 960 30.10 -7.71 -7.66
N GLU A 961 29.85 -6.43 -7.39
CA GLU A 961 28.58 -5.70 -7.53
C GLU A 961 28.38 -5.12 -8.93
N GLY A 962 27.12 -4.95 -9.33
CA GLY A 962 26.71 -4.38 -10.62
C GLY A 962 25.79 -5.29 -11.46
N TYR A 963 25.38 -4.76 -12.61
CA TYR A 963 24.54 -5.39 -13.62
C TYR A 963 25.36 -6.12 -14.69
N GLY A 964 24.96 -7.32 -15.08
CA GLY A 964 25.56 -8.03 -16.20
C GLY A 964 25.49 -9.55 -16.07
N GLN A 965 26.52 -10.23 -16.55
CA GLN A 965 26.64 -11.68 -16.50
C GLN A 965 27.36 -12.16 -15.22
N HIS A 966 27.17 -13.42 -14.86
CA HIS A 966 27.97 -14.06 -13.82
C HIS A 966 29.44 -14.20 -14.27
N PHE A 967 30.38 -14.39 -13.33
CA PHE A 967 31.83 -14.42 -13.59
C PHE A 967 32.22 -15.19 -14.86
N VAL A 968 32.70 -14.47 -15.86
CA VAL A 968 33.24 -15.02 -17.11
C VAL A 968 34.77 -15.03 -16.99
N VAL A 969 35.36 -16.20 -16.79
CA VAL A 969 36.81 -16.35 -16.56
C VAL A 969 37.56 -16.87 -17.78
N SER A 970 36.85 -17.21 -18.86
CA SER A 970 37.44 -17.69 -20.11
C SER A 970 36.51 -17.46 -21.30
N GLU A 971 37.08 -17.13 -22.46
CA GLU A 971 36.35 -17.08 -23.74
C GLU A 971 35.77 -18.44 -24.17
N LYS A 972 36.27 -19.54 -23.61
CA LYS A 972 35.77 -20.90 -23.88
C LYS A 972 34.64 -21.33 -22.91
N GLN A 973 34.29 -20.49 -21.94
CA GLN A 973 33.24 -20.79 -20.96
C GLN A 973 31.87 -20.77 -21.63
N LYS A 974 31.03 -21.77 -21.34
CA LYS A 974 29.61 -21.72 -21.70
C LYS A 974 28.92 -20.73 -20.77
N LEU A 975 28.25 -19.73 -21.35
CA LEU A 975 27.56 -18.69 -20.61
C LEU A 975 26.12 -19.09 -20.30
N ASP A 976 25.61 -18.56 -19.20
CA ASP A 976 24.23 -18.71 -18.79
C ASP A 976 23.33 -17.72 -19.55
N TRP A 977 22.10 -18.13 -19.82
CA TRP A 977 21.08 -17.34 -20.53
C TRP A 977 20.26 -16.53 -19.53
N GLY A 978 20.89 -15.52 -18.95
CA GLY A 978 20.23 -14.60 -18.04
C GLY A 978 21.15 -13.47 -17.58
N ASP A 979 20.57 -12.31 -17.29
CA ASP A 979 21.28 -11.18 -16.69
C ASP A 979 21.04 -11.17 -15.18
N LEU A 980 21.96 -10.55 -14.44
CA LEU A 980 21.80 -10.35 -13.01
C LEU A 980 22.16 -8.92 -12.59
N LEU A 981 21.56 -8.47 -11.49
CA LEU A 981 21.99 -7.30 -10.73
C LEU A 981 22.44 -7.79 -9.36
N HIS A 982 23.70 -7.57 -9.01
CA HIS A 982 24.27 -7.95 -7.72
C HIS A 982 24.56 -6.71 -6.87
N LEU A 983 23.95 -6.64 -5.68
CA LEU A 983 24.13 -5.54 -4.73
C LEU A 983 24.52 -6.05 -3.35
N ARG A 984 25.43 -5.38 -2.65
CA ARG A 984 25.70 -5.65 -1.23
C ARG A 984 24.63 -5.01 -0.39
N LEU A 985 23.83 -5.76 0.34
CA LEU A 985 22.81 -5.21 1.23
C LEU A 985 23.37 -4.85 2.61
N ARG A 986 24.24 -5.67 3.19
CA ARG A 986 24.82 -5.43 4.52
C ARG A 986 26.31 -5.79 4.57
N PRO A 987 27.11 -5.06 5.34
CA PRO A 987 26.72 -3.88 6.13
C PRO A 987 26.48 -2.65 5.23
N THR A 988 25.65 -1.71 5.70
CA THR A 988 25.14 -0.56 4.93
C THR A 988 26.24 0.39 4.45
N GLU A 989 27.27 0.57 5.26
CA GLU A 989 28.44 1.41 5.04
C GLU A 989 29.38 0.87 3.96
N SER A 990 29.25 -0.41 3.61
CA SER A 990 30.03 -1.05 2.55
C SER A 990 29.31 -1.05 1.19
N ARG A 991 28.14 -0.40 1.09
CA ARG A 991 27.36 -0.30 -0.16
C ARG A 991 28.04 0.63 -1.14
N ASP A 992 28.28 0.16 -2.36
CA ASP A 992 28.65 1.03 -3.47
C ASP A 992 27.38 1.53 -4.16
N MET A 993 26.91 2.71 -3.75
CA MET A 993 25.65 3.29 -4.23
C MET A 993 25.63 3.58 -5.73
N SER A 994 26.78 3.56 -6.41
CA SER A 994 26.82 3.72 -7.88
C SER A 994 26.15 2.58 -8.64
N PHE A 995 26.08 1.38 -8.04
CA PHE A 995 25.38 0.23 -8.63
C PHE A 995 23.90 0.15 -8.25
N TRP A 996 23.45 1.02 -7.34
CA TRP A 996 22.08 0.98 -6.83
C TRP A 996 21.15 1.77 -7.76
N PRO A 997 20.10 1.14 -8.31
CA PRO A 997 19.08 1.87 -9.05
C PRO A 997 18.37 2.87 -8.11
N ALA A 998 17.85 3.96 -8.67
CA ALA A 998 17.29 5.08 -7.92
C ALA A 998 15.96 4.75 -7.22
N HIS A 999 15.94 3.84 -6.24
CA HIS A 999 14.78 3.54 -5.39
C HIS A 999 15.22 3.01 -4.00
N PRO A 1000 14.72 3.57 -2.87
CA PRO A 1000 15.19 3.23 -1.52
C PRO A 1000 14.56 1.97 -0.87
N GLN A 1001 13.67 1.23 -1.54
CA GLN A 1001 12.85 0.18 -0.90
C GLN A 1001 13.61 -1.14 -0.61
N SER A 1002 14.68 -1.42 -1.33
CA SER A 1002 15.55 -2.61 -1.11
C SER A 1002 16.21 -2.61 0.28
N SER A 1003 16.35 -1.44 0.92
CA SER A 1003 16.82 -1.32 2.30
C SER A 1003 15.84 -1.93 3.33
N ARG A 1004 14.54 -1.74 3.11
CA ARG A 1004 13.48 -2.32 3.95
C ARG A 1004 13.37 -3.82 3.72
N TYR A 1005 13.41 -4.26 2.46
CA TYR A 1005 13.43 -5.68 2.12
C TYR A 1005 14.64 -6.42 2.73
N SER A 1006 15.83 -5.80 2.73
CA SER A 1006 17.02 -6.32 3.45
C SER A 1006 16.78 -6.48 4.96
N SER A 1007 16.11 -5.51 5.60
CA SER A 1007 15.86 -5.58 7.04
C SER A 1007 14.87 -6.68 7.41
N GLU A 1008 13.79 -6.81 6.65
CA GLU A 1008 12.78 -7.85 6.90
C GLU A 1008 13.36 -9.25 6.66
N THR A 1009 14.10 -9.44 5.56
CA THR A 1009 14.76 -10.73 5.28
C THR A 1009 15.86 -11.08 6.29
N ALA A 1010 16.56 -10.09 6.86
CA ALA A 1010 17.49 -10.32 7.98
C ALA A 1010 16.78 -10.88 9.22
N THR A 1011 15.61 -10.33 9.55
CA THR A 1011 14.79 -10.80 10.68
C THR A 1011 14.35 -12.24 10.47
N VAL A 1012 13.87 -12.58 9.26
CA VAL A 1012 13.50 -13.95 8.89
C VAL A 1012 14.68 -14.90 9.02
N ALA A 1013 15.86 -14.53 8.51
CA ALA A 1013 17.06 -15.36 8.61
C ALA A 1013 17.50 -15.58 10.07
N ASN A 1014 17.45 -14.55 10.92
CA ASN A 1014 17.75 -14.69 12.34
C ASN A 1014 16.82 -15.67 13.04
N CYS A 1015 15.51 -15.60 12.74
CA CYS A 1015 14.54 -16.56 13.28
C CYS A 1015 14.87 -17.99 12.85
N LEU A 1016 15.23 -18.19 11.58
CA LEU A 1016 15.64 -19.50 11.05
C LEU A 1016 16.94 -19.99 11.68
N LEU A 1017 17.97 -19.14 11.82
CA LEU A 1017 19.24 -19.52 12.45
C LEU A 1017 19.05 -19.95 13.91
N LYS A 1018 18.25 -19.22 14.69
CA LYS A 1018 17.88 -19.60 16.07
C LYS A 1018 17.18 -20.96 16.11
N PHE A 1019 16.24 -21.18 15.19
CA PHE A 1019 15.54 -22.46 15.06
C PHE A 1019 16.51 -23.60 14.70
N LEU A 1020 17.41 -23.39 13.74
CA LEU A 1020 18.37 -24.40 13.29
C LEU A 1020 19.43 -24.71 14.34
N ALA A 1021 19.81 -23.75 15.18
CA ALA A 1021 20.65 -23.99 16.35
C ALA A 1021 19.93 -24.87 17.38
N LYS A 1022 18.66 -24.55 17.68
CA LYS A 1022 17.82 -25.35 18.58
C LYS A 1022 17.67 -26.79 18.07
N ASP A 1023 17.42 -26.98 16.77
CA ASP A 1023 17.34 -28.31 16.13
C ASP A 1023 18.63 -29.12 16.31
N MET A 1024 19.79 -28.47 16.15
CA MET A 1024 21.09 -29.10 16.34
C MET A 1024 21.44 -29.37 17.81
N GLY A 1025 20.69 -28.80 18.76
CA GLY A 1025 20.98 -28.87 20.19
C GLY A 1025 22.19 -28.01 20.59
N VAL A 1026 22.46 -26.94 19.84
CA VAL A 1026 23.54 -25.98 20.12
C VAL A 1026 22.95 -24.64 20.56
N ASP A 1027 23.76 -23.82 21.22
CA ASP A 1027 23.32 -22.49 21.67
C ASP A 1027 22.88 -21.63 20.47
N PRO A 1028 21.65 -21.07 20.46
CA PRO A 1028 21.19 -20.14 19.43
C PRO A 1028 22.17 -19.01 19.10
N GLU A 1029 22.90 -18.51 20.09
CA GLU A 1029 23.87 -17.43 19.88
C GLU A 1029 25.11 -17.90 19.09
N SER A 1030 25.43 -19.21 19.09
CA SER A 1030 26.58 -19.75 18.34
C SER A 1030 26.46 -19.52 16.84
N LEU A 1031 25.26 -19.71 16.26
CA LEU A 1031 25.05 -19.37 14.85
C LEU A 1031 24.96 -17.85 14.66
N LEU A 1032 24.27 -17.13 15.54
CA LEU A 1032 24.10 -15.68 15.36
C LEU A 1032 25.42 -14.91 15.41
N ASP A 1033 26.38 -15.34 16.24
CA ASP A 1033 27.73 -14.76 16.32
C ASP A 1033 28.52 -15.01 15.02
N ILE A 1034 28.44 -16.22 14.47
CA ILE A 1034 29.13 -16.59 13.22
C ILE A 1034 28.56 -15.81 12.02
N PHE A 1035 27.24 -15.63 12.01
CA PHE A 1035 26.52 -14.76 11.08
C PHE A 1035 26.43 -13.29 11.58
N GLY A 1036 27.26 -12.92 12.57
CA GLY A 1036 27.23 -11.62 13.24
C GLY A 1036 27.42 -10.44 12.27
N GLY A 1037 26.61 -9.39 12.45
CA GLY A 1037 26.52 -8.27 11.50
C GLY A 1037 25.68 -8.55 10.24
N GLN A 1038 25.25 -9.82 10.07
CA GLN A 1038 24.42 -10.32 8.96
C GLN A 1038 24.88 -9.79 7.60
N PRO A 1039 26.11 -10.10 7.14
CA PRO A 1039 26.55 -9.71 5.80
C PRO A 1039 25.57 -10.30 4.77
N GLN A 1040 24.97 -9.42 3.99
CA GLN A 1040 23.93 -9.78 3.04
C GLN A 1040 24.29 -9.26 1.66
N THR A 1041 24.03 -10.07 0.65
CA THR A 1041 24.02 -9.62 -0.74
C THR A 1041 22.71 -10.00 -1.41
N LEU A 1042 22.24 -9.16 -2.33
CA LEU A 1042 21.10 -9.41 -3.19
C LEU A 1042 21.61 -9.73 -4.58
N ARG A 1043 21.12 -10.83 -5.15
CA ARG A 1043 21.22 -11.14 -6.57
C ARG A 1043 19.82 -11.20 -7.15
N ALA A 1044 19.46 -10.16 -7.90
CA ALA A 1044 18.28 -10.19 -8.73
C ALA A 1044 18.66 -10.84 -10.07
N ASN A 1045 17.91 -11.83 -10.51
CA ASN A 1045 18.15 -12.58 -11.74
C ASN A 1045 17.01 -12.35 -12.72
N TYR A 1046 17.36 -12.12 -13.99
CA TYR A 1046 16.45 -11.97 -15.11
C TYR A 1046 16.78 -13.01 -16.18
N TYR A 1047 15.82 -13.88 -16.46
CA TYR A 1047 15.95 -14.92 -17.49
C TYR A 1047 15.03 -14.55 -18.65
N PRO A 1048 15.55 -14.01 -19.75
CA PRO A 1048 14.74 -13.64 -20.90
C PRO A 1048 14.18 -14.89 -21.59
N PRO A 1049 12.98 -14.82 -22.20
CA PRO A 1049 12.40 -15.95 -22.88
C PRO A 1049 13.28 -16.44 -24.04
N CYS A 1050 13.39 -17.75 -24.20
CA CYS A 1050 14.19 -18.37 -25.26
C CYS A 1050 13.41 -19.45 -25.99
N ARG A 1051 13.11 -19.23 -27.29
CA ARG A 1051 12.45 -20.25 -28.14
C ARG A 1051 13.24 -21.56 -28.24
N GLN A 1052 14.54 -21.54 -27.91
CA GLN A 1052 15.40 -22.72 -27.83
C GLN A 1052 15.74 -23.06 -26.37
N ALA A 1053 14.78 -22.90 -25.44
CA ALA A 1053 14.97 -23.13 -24.00
C ALA A 1053 15.63 -24.48 -23.66
N GLY A 1054 15.41 -25.54 -24.45
CA GLY A 1054 16.08 -26.84 -24.24
C GLY A 1054 17.59 -26.86 -24.53
N LYS A 1055 18.15 -25.81 -25.16
CA LYS A 1055 19.58 -25.71 -25.50
C LYS A 1055 20.38 -24.78 -24.59
N VAL A 1056 19.71 -24.07 -23.69
CA VAL A 1056 20.33 -23.08 -22.81
C VAL A 1056 19.88 -23.30 -21.37
N LEU A 1057 20.73 -22.92 -20.42
CA LEU A 1057 20.35 -22.84 -19.01
C LEU A 1057 20.29 -21.37 -18.62
N GLY A 1058 19.31 -21.00 -17.80
CA GLY A 1058 19.22 -19.65 -17.26
C GLY A 1058 20.29 -19.42 -16.22
N LEU A 1059 20.59 -20.44 -15.41
CA LEU A 1059 21.70 -20.49 -14.48
C LEU A 1059 22.20 -21.92 -14.37
N SER A 1060 23.50 -22.13 -14.54
CA SER A 1060 24.13 -23.45 -14.51
C SER A 1060 24.01 -24.13 -13.13
N PRO A 1061 24.08 -25.47 -13.06
CA PRO A 1061 24.09 -26.22 -11.81
C PRO A 1061 25.18 -25.76 -10.82
N HIS A 1062 24.78 -25.41 -9.60
CA HIS A 1062 25.70 -24.93 -8.56
C HIS A 1062 25.11 -25.15 -7.16
N CYS A 1063 25.94 -24.91 -6.14
CA CYS A 1063 25.55 -24.71 -4.75
C CYS A 1063 25.86 -23.28 -4.31
N ASP A 1064 25.16 -22.80 -3.29
CA ASP A 1064 25.39 -21.46 -2.73
C ASP A 1064 26.53 -21.48 -1.72
N SER A 1065 27.49 -20.56 -1.82
CA SER A 1065 28.61 -20.48 -0.88
C SER A 1065 28.23 -20.02 0.53
N GLY A 1066 27.11 -19.28 0.65
CA GLY A 1066 26.64 -18.68 1.89
C GLY A 1066 26.11 -19.69 2.91
N GLY A 1067 25.45 -19.20 3.97
CA GLY A 1067 24.78 -20.05 4.94
C GLY A 1067 23.31 -20.32 4.62
N LEU A 1068 22.54 -19.25 4.39
CA LEU A 1068 21.14 -19.32 4.00
C LEU A 1068 20.87 -18.39 2.83
N THR A 1069 20.08 -18.86 1.86
CA THR A 1069 19.56 -18.01 0.78
C THR A 1069 18.05 -17.92 0.91
N LEU A 1070 17.53 -16.69 0.95
CA LEU A 1070 16.10 -16.39 0.91
C LEU A 1070 15.76 -15.91 -0.49
N LEU A 1071 15.05 -16.73 -1.26
CA LEU A 1071 14.69 -16.47 -2.64
C LEU A 1071 13.20 -16.11 -2.75
N LEU A 1072 12.94 -14.92 -3.26
CA LEU A 1072 11.62 -14.47 -3.70
C LEU A 1072 11.47 -14.68 -5.20
N GLN A 1073 10.44 -15.42 -5.58
CA GLN A 1073 9.99 -15.52 -6.96
C GLN A 1073 9.23 -14.23 -7.30
N VAL A 1074 9.82 -13.38 -8.15
CA VAL A 1074 9.28 -12.02 -8.41
C VAL A 1074 8.06 -12.07 -9.30
N ASN A 1075 8.06 -12.97 -10.29
CA ASN A 1075 6.91 -13.22 -11.17
C ASN A 1075 6.56 -14.71 -11.21
N ASN A 1076 5.32 -15.07 -11.55
CA ASN A 1076 4.83 -16.46 -11.45
C ASN A 1076 5.27 -17.38 -12.60
N VAL A 1077 6.56 -17.30 -12.99
CA VAL A 1077 7.17 -18.10 -14.05
C VAL A 1077 8.11 -19.15 -13.45
N GLN A 1078 7.76 -20.42 -13.65
CA GLN A 1078 8.53 -21.56 -13.15
C GLN A 1078 9.90 -21.67 -13.85
N GLY A 1079 10.87 -22.27 -13.16
CA GLY A 1079 12.20 -22.51 -13.75
C GLY A 1079 13.30 -22.90 -12.77
N LEU A 1080 13.08 -22.78 -11.46
CA LEU A 1080 14.04 -23.28 -10.47
C LEU A 1080 13.96 -24.82 -10.40
N GLN A 1081 15.11 -25.48 -10.41
CA GLN A 1081 15.22 -26.93 -10.27
C GLN A 1081 16.29 -27.28 -9.24
N ILE A 1082 16.04 -28.29 -8.42
CA ILE A 1082 16.99 -28.83 -7.43
C ILE A 1082 17.35 -30.26 -7.78
N ARG A 1083 18.55 -30.69 -7.41
CA ARG A 1083 19.00 -32.06 -7.63
C ARG A 1083 18.72 -32.91 -6.40
N LYS A 1084 17.88 -33.93 -6.57
CA LYS A 1084 17.50 -34.85 -5.51
C LYS A 1084 17.60 -36.28 -6.03
N ASP A 1085 18.34 -37.11 -5.31
CA ASP A 1085 18.53 -38.54 -5.61
C ASP A 1085 18.96 -38.78 -7.07
N GLY A 1086 19.87 -37.94 -7.57
CA GLY A 1086 20.39 -37.98 -8.94
C GLY A 1086 19.55 -37.25 -9.98
N ASN A 1087 18.28 -36.93 -9.68
CA ASN A 1087 17.31 -36.35 -10.61
C ASN A 1087 17.12 -34.84 -10.41
N TRP A 1088 16.77 -34.12 -11.47
CA TRP A 1088 16.35 -32.73 -11.40
C TRP A 1088 14.86 -32.62 -11.09
N LEU A 1089 14.51 -32.00 -9.96
CA LEU A 1089 13.14 -31.74 -9.53
C LEU A 1089 12.79 -30.25 -9.69
N ALA A 1090 11.65 -29.95 -10.29
CA ALA A 1090 11.16 -28.58 -10.38
C ALA A 1090 10.64 -28.07 -9.04
N VAL A 1091 11.02 -26.84 -8.68
CA VAL A 1091 10.52 -26.16 -7.49
C VAL A 1091 9.35 -25.27 -7.89
N ASN A 1092 8.14 -25.70 -7.54
CA ASN A 1092 6.92 -24.91 -7.73
C ASN A 1092 6.68 -24.02 -6.50
N ALA A 1093 7.11 -22.76 -6.60
CA ALA A 1093 6.91 -21.77 -5.54
C ALA A 1093 5.42 -21.48 -5.32
N LEU A 1094 4.98 -21.44 -4.07
CA LEU A 1094 3.68 -20.89 -3.68
C LEU A 1094 3.69 -19.37 -3.82
N ASP A 1095 2.54 -18.78 -4.14
CA ASP A 1095 2.37 -17.34 -4.13
C ASP A 1095 2.72 -16.78 -2.74
N ASP A 1096 3.57 -15.75 -2.75
CA ASP A 1096 4.11 -15.06 -1.56
C ASP A 1096 4.95 -15.91 -0.61
N ALA A 1097 5.32 -17.15 -0.96
CA ALA A 1097 6.30 -17.90 -0.18
C ALA A 1097 7.74 -17.46 -0.48
N ILE A 1098 8.59 -17.49 0.56
CA ILE A 1098 10.03 -17.33 0.40
C ILE A 1098 10.65 -18.73 0.32
N ILE A 1099 11.34 -19.03 -0.77
CA ILE A 1099 12.11 -20.27 -0.89
C ILE A 1099 13.39 -20.11 -0.09
N VAL A 1100 13.64 -21.04 0.83
CA VAL A 1100 14.85 -21.07 1.64
C VAL A 1100 15.77 -22.17 1.12
N ASN A 1101 17.04 -21.85 0.88
CA ASN A 1101 18.10 -22.78 0.54
C ASN A 1101 19.19 -22.78 1.63
N VAL A 1102 19.68 -23.96 1.98
CA VAL A 1102 20.88 -24.17 2.81
C VAL A 1102 22.11 -24.09 1.91
N GLY A 1103 23.07 -23.22 2.25
CA GLY A 1103 24.34 -23.11 1.53
C GLY A 1103 25.47 -23.95 2.15
N ASP A 1104 26.59 -24.01 1.43
CA ASP A 1104 27.78 -24.82 1.76
C ASP A 1104 28.31 -24.53 3.15
N THR A 1105 28.36 -23.25 3.54
CA THR A 1105 28.90 -22.87 4.85
C THR A 1105 28.04 -23.42 6.00
N LEU A 1106 26.71 -23.47 5.84
CA LEU A 1106 25.82 -24.02 6.86
C LEU A 1106 25.83 -25.56 6.90
N GLU A 1107 26.05 -26.23 5.76
CA GLU A 1107 26.35 -27.68 5.75
C GLU A 1107 27.64 -27.97 6.54
N ILE A 1108 28.70 -27.18 6.33
CA ILE A 1108 29.98 -27.35 7.04
C ILE A 1108 29.81 -27.08 8.54
N LEU A 1109 29.19 -25.96 8.93
CA LEU A 1109 28.94 -25.59 10.33
C LEU A 1109 28.13 -26.67 11.07
N SER A 1110 27.12 -27.24 10.39
CA SER A 1110 26.29 -28.31 10.95
C SER A 1110 26.97 -29.69 10.96
N ASN A 1111 28.26 -29.76 10.63
CA ASN A 1111 29.04 -31.00 10.47
C ASN A 1111 28.36 -32.02 9.52
N GLY A 1112 27.69 -31.53 8.49
CA GLY A 1112 26.99 -32.35 7.49
C GLY A 1112 25.59 -32.79 7.86
N ARG A 1113 25.00 -32.29 8.97
CA ARG A 1113 23.61 -32.55 9.33
C ARG A 1113 22.64 -31.91 8.33
N TYR A 1114 22.88 -30.67 7.95
CA TYR A 1114 22.11 -30.00 6.89
C TYR A 1114 22.81 -30.15 5.55
N LYS A 1115 22.04 -30.15 4.47
CA LYS A 1115 22.55 -30.39 3.11
C LYS A 1115 22.42 -29.17 2.23
N SER A 1116 23.55 -28.73 1.69
CA SER A 1116 23.62 -27.85 0.53
C SER A 1116 23.27 -28.66 -0.70
N ILE A 1117 22.30 -28.19 -1.48
CA ILE A 1117 21.76 -28.94 -2.62
C ILE A 1117 22.09 -28.24 -3.93
N GLU A 1118 22.57 -29.04 -4.88
CA GLU A 1118 22.85 -28.57 -6.23
C GLU A 1118 21.54 -28.15 -6.89
N HIS A 1119 21.51 -26.95 -7.44
CA HIS A 1119 20.32 -26.37 -8.06
C HIS A 1119 20.69 -25.57 -9.32
N ARG A 1120 19.70 -25.37 -10.19
CA ARG A 1120 19.85 -24.66 -11.46
C ARG A 1120 18.59 -23.88 -11.83
N ALA A 1121 18.70 -22.95 -12.77
CA ALA A 1121 17.54 -22.29 -13.36
C ALA A 1121 17.43 -22.63 -14.85
N VAL A 1122 16.23 -23.01 -15.29
CA VAL A 1122 15.89 -23.20 -16.71
C VAL A 1122 15.14 -21.98 -17.24
N VAL A 1123 15.19 -21.79 -18.56
CA VAL A 1123 14.55 -20.66 -19.26
C VAL A 1123 13.17 -21.08 -19.76
N HIS A 1124 12.20 -20.18 -19.70
CA HIS A 1124 10.87 -20.42 -20.27
C HIS A 1124 10.84 -19.98 -21.75
N PRO A 1125 10.14 -20.70 -22.66
CA PRO A 1125 10.18 -20.38 -24.10
C PRO A 1125 9.55 -19.03 -24.47
N GLU A 1126 8.55 -18.59 -23.71
CA GLU A 1126 7.69 -17.44 -24.07
C GLU A 1126 7.60 -16.35 -23.01
N LYS A 1127 8.07 -16.59 -21.79
CA LYS A 1127 7.89 -15.69 -20.65
C LYS A 1127 9.23 -15.41 -20.00
N GLU A 1128 9.45 -14.17 -19.59
CA GLU A 1128 10.60 -13.80 -18.77
C GLU A 1128 10.43 -14.32 -17.34
N ARG A 1129 11.49 -14.83 -16.72
CA ARG A 1129 11.49 -15.20 -15.30
C ARG A 1129 12.34 -14.21 -14.52
N ILE A 1130 11.83 -13.74 -13.38
CA ILE A 1130 12.56 -12.83 -12.48
C ILE A 1130 12.56 -13.42 -11.08
N SER A 1131 13.71 -13.40 -10.40
CA SER A 1131 13.83 -13.85 -9.02
C SER A 1131 14.85 -13.03 -8.24
N ALA A 1132 14.60 -12.79 -6.96
CA ALA A 1132 15.47 -12.08 -6.04
C ALA A 1132 16.01 -13.03 -4.97
N ALA A 1133 17.32 -13.27 -4.95
CA ALA A 1133 17.97 -14.11 -3.94
C ALA A 1133 18.77 -13.24 -2.97
N VAL A 1134 18.45 -13.30 -1.68
CA VAL A 1134 19.20 -12.67 -0.60
C VAL A 1134 20.06 -13.72 0.10
N PHE A 1135 21.38 -13.60 -0.05
CA PHE A 1135 22.35 -14.50 0.56
C PHE A 1135 22.77 -13.97 1.93
N HIS A 1136 22.76 -14.84 2.93
CA HIS A 1136 23.26 -14.58 4.28
C HIS A 1136 24.61 -15.28 4.43
N HIS A 1137 25.66 -14.48 4.55
CA HIS A 1137 27.03 -14.96 4.62
C HIS A 1137 27.52 -14.98 6.07
N VAL A 1138 28.56 -15.76 6.34
CA VAL A 1138 29.28 -15.67 7.62
C VAL A 1138 30.15 -14.42 7.66
N SER A 1139 30.46 -13.93 8.85
CA SER A 1139 31.35 -12.79 9.03
C SER A 1139 32.75 -13.07 8.45
N GLY A 1140 33.38 -12.05 7.84
CA GLY A 1140 34.66 -12.20 7.14
C GLY A 1140 35.82 -12.71 8.00
N ASN A 1141 35.77 -12.45 9.32
CA ASN A 1141 36.78 -12.90 10.28
C ASN A 1141 36.48 -14.29 10.88
N SER A 1142 35.39 -14.94 10.46
CA SER A 1142 34.97 -16.23 10.99
C SER A 1142 35.75 -17.38 10.34
N THR A 1143 35.85 -18.49 11.08
CA THR A 1143 36.32 -19.76 10.54
C THR A 1143 35.13 -20.57 10.02
N VAL A 1144 35.22 -21.06 8.79
CA VAL A 1144 34.27 -22.01 8.21
C VAL A 1144 34.74 -23.42 8.57
N GLY A 1145 34.03 -24.08 9.48
CA GLY A 1145 34.32 -25.43 9.95
C GLY A 1145 33.18 -25.96 10.84
N PRO A 1146 33.16 -27.27 11.18
CA PRO A 1146 32.15 -27.82 12.08
C PRO A 1146 32.07 -27.08 13.42
N LEU A 1147 30.85 -26.81 13.90
CA LEU A 1147 30.64 -26.20 15.22
C LEU A 1147 31.29 -27.06 16.32
N PRO A 1148 32.08 -26.47 17.25
CA PRO A 1148 32.77 -27.22 18.30
C PRO A 1148 31.85 -28.14 19.12
N GLU A 1149 30.63 -27.69 19.40
CA GLU A 1149 29.58 -28.42 20.13
C GLU A 1149 29.20 -29.74 19.44
N LEU A 1150 29.29 -29.80 18.11
CA LEU A 1150 28.93 -30.97 17.31
C LEU A 1150 30.08 -31.98 17.16
N VAL A 1151 31.28 -31.63 17.64
CA VAL A 1151 32.50 -32.45 17.55
C VAL A 1151 33.03 -32.84 18.94
N LYS A 1152 32.55 -32.21 20.02
CA LYS A 1152 32.82 -32.62 21.40
C LYS A 1152 32.25 -34.03 21.69
N ASP A 1153 32.81 -34.71 22.69
CA ASP A 1153 32.38 -36.03 23.19
C ASP A 1153 32.41 -37.21 22.20
N GLY A 1154 33.42 -37.25 21.32
CA GLY A 1154 33.68 -38.40 20.43
C GLY A 1154 33.11 -38.28 19.01
N GLY A 1155 32.53 -37.13 18.66
CA GLY A 1155 32.17 -36.80 17.28
C GLY A 1155 33.40 -36.61 16.41
N LYS A 1156 33.44 -37.24 15.22
CA LYS A 1156 34.51 -37.00 14.24
C LYS A 1156 34.12 -35.82 13.33
N PRO A 1157 35.01 -34.85 13.08
CA PRO A 1157 34.75 -33.80 12.11
C PRO A 1157 34.62 -34.42 10.71
N VAL A 1158 33.56 -34.05 9.99
CA VAL A 1158 33.32 -34.48 8.61
C VAL A 1158 33.98 -33.51 7.62
N TYR A 1159 34.20 -32.26 8.02
CA TYR A 1159 34.75 -31.21 7.17
C TYR A 1159 35.99 -30.56 7.79
N LYS A 1160 36.92 -30.10 6.94
CA LYS A 1160 38.09 -29.31 7.35
C LYS A 1160 37.68 -27.89 7.73
N SER A 1161 38.31 -27.32 8.75
CA SER A 1161 38.16 -25.92 9.11
C SER A 1161 39.14 -25.03 8.36
N MET A 1162 38.69 -23.86 7.89
CA MET A 1162 39.53 -22.84 7.25
C MET A 1162 38.98 -21.44 7.45
N ALA A 1163 39.81 -20.41 7.21
CA ALA A 1163 39.34 -19.03 7.23
C ALA A 1163 38.30 -18.79 6.12
N HIS A 1164 37.28 -17.97 6.38
CA HIS A 1164 36.24 -17.66 5.40
C HIS A 1164 36.82 -17.06 4.10
N GLU A 1165 37.85 -16.22 4.19
CA GLU A 1165 38.51 -15.67 2.99
C GLU A 1165 39.11 -16.76 2.10
N ASP A 1166 39.73 -17.78 2.69
CA ASP A 1166 40.33 -18.89 1.94
C ASP A 1166 39.26 -19.81 1.35
N PHE A 1167 38.14 -20.00 2.07
CA PHE A 1167 36.95 -20.68 1.55
C PHE A 1167 36.38 -19.97 0.32
N MET A 1168 36.20 -18.64 0.38
CA MET A 1168 35.68 -17.85 -0.75
C MET A 1168 36.66 -17.82 -1.93
N LYS A 1169 37.97 -17.69 -1.68
CA LYS A 1169 39.00 -17.79 -2.73
C LYS A 1169 38.92 -19.13 -3.45
N ARG A 1170 38.78 -20.23 -2.70
CA ARG A 1170 38.60 -21.57 -3.26
C ARG A 1170 37.33 -21.66 -4.10
N PHE A 1171 36.20 -21.24 -3.55
CA PHE A 1171 34.88 -21.25 -4.22
C PHE A 1171 34.89 -20.50 -5.56
N PHE A 1172 35.62 -19.37 -5.66
CA PHE A 1172 35.74 -18.61 -6.91
C PHE A 1172 36.88 -19.06 -7.83
N SER A 1173 37.85 -19.83 -7.32
CA SER A 1173 38.96 -20.36 -8.14
C SER A 1173 38.61 -21.65 -8.87
N ASP A 1174 37.72 -22.46 -8.29
CA ASP A 1174 37.19 -23.65 -8.93
C ASP A 1174 36.02 -23.27 -9.85
N LYS A 1175 35.85 -23.96 -10.98
CA LYS A 1175 34.62 -23.81 -11.78
C LYS A 1175 33.43 -24.18 -10.89
N LEU A 1176 32.35 -23.37 -10.93
CA LEU A 1176 31.07 -23.71 -10.32
C LEU A 1176 30.56 -25.03 -10.95
N ASP A 1177 30.92 -26.16 -10.34
CA ASP A 1177 30.58 -27.50 -10.80
C ASP A 1177 29.88 -28.25 -9.66
N GLY A 1178 28.59 -27.99 -9.56
CA GLY A 1178 27.71 -28.62 -8.58
C GLY A 1178 28.22 -28.48 -7.14
N ARG A 1179 28.51 -29.63 -6.51
CA ARG A 1179 28.92 -29.75 -5.09
C ARG A 1179 30.44 -29.86 -4.89
N ALA A 1180 31.25 -29.70 -5.94
CA ALA A 1180 32.69 -30.01 -5.87
C ALA A 1180 33.45 -29.26 -4.76
N ASN A 1181 33.06 -28.02 -4.45
CA ASN A 1181 33.71 -27.22 -3.41
C ASN A 1181 33.47 -27.78 -2.00
N VAL A 1182 32.20 -27.96 -1.59
CA VAL A 1182 31.86 -28.51 -0.26
C VAL A 1182 32.32 -29.96 -0.11
N ASP A 1183 32.17 -30.79 -1.15
CA ASP A 1183 32.59 -32.19 -1.12
C ASP A 1183 34.12 -32.31 -1.04
N GLY A 1184 34.86 -31.39 -1.68
CA GLY A 1184 36.32 -31.31 -1.61
C GLY A 1184 36.87 -30.78 -0.27
N LEU A 1185 36.02 -30.36 0.66
CA LEU A 1185 36.37 -30.00 2.04
C LEU A 1185 36.08 -31.12 3.04
N ARG A 1186 35.42 -32.19 2.60
CA ARG A 1186 35.15 -33.38 3.42
C ARG A 1186 36.46 -34.11 3.76
N ILE A 1187 36.57 -34.62 4.98
CA ILE A 1187 37.74 -35.34 5.53
C ILE A 1187 37.72 -36.81 5.10
#